data_AF-A0A7Z9NTJ8-F1
#
_entry.id   AF-A0A7Z9NTJ8-F1
#
_cell.length_a   1.000
_cell.length_b   1.000
_cell.length_c   1.000
_cell.angle_alpha   90.00
_cell.angle_beta   90.00
_cell.angle_gamma   90.00
#
_symmetry.space_group_name_H-M   'P 1'
#
loop_
_entity.id
_entity.type
_entity.pdbx_description
1 polymer ?
#
loop_
_entity_poly.entity_id
_entity_poly.type
_entity_poly.pdbx_seq_one_letter_code
_entity_poly.pdbx_strand_id
1 'polypeptide(L)'
;MDTNFSPIENYPFLSPFIFNEDPGIIEKHKISILKRLDNVWRPLKIDACQTHEYLAARENVFATVVAEHFEKQYQIIVKKSLSTNNSFETLSQNTRLLDSIIHTAFEYAFEDLPILKERINEELKKEYRFKKKSLPKNQQKHELNRKQIEKIESNPEDPEQRQLLKYYNSIDADLNREISSLTERLESLNEQMPLAQQAELKRDFLLKHFVIFARGGYGRAELSFASDRDLGYCLDTQQLSSGEAEICRQFIIHIEHLLRIAGIETAHQYFELDEDLSRFKDPGSIHTIPAILESRVLLGSNNLANALKRRFFQILPYETFVLSQIRDYHNRTVPGLSQMNIKEDQGGLRSLQIPLWLAAATFGVFPNQTADMLALLIQKRIISPRQGFKLCQALEFLYDLRNFSAVAAKFHFDDHARESGLSEKDLQINIINDATERLYLLKKKRFESIDVFDRYRLQMVNHIQYLSEAILQRLLDRTIVRTFSNFQVVVNLGKRQIVEINALEGLPQVPISLIFNDPPALLELFEYVGQSEYDLSFDLKDEMADLIKILTPDVIEIHRPQIAERFSKLMLTPFAANAWRIMLEICEPINAENQPRTLMGCFIPETNKMRFLLRNLAYHQHPVCTHTINALDRTQKELDRLKKDYQELYQYLEPKHILALKWGILFHDVGKIDPQTDHEVSGTSIAVKALERIGYDDQELFTLVSLLIVHHTTVVQLSRTSAYFDQALQSFFEIADRNLINVILLFLCNISDYISVSDSNAHSTRSLRTFFEETYRVFAEMRSSQKQEDSMDFIQTYLDIKKTDLESDTRIYLLINRSLRENLVSVLLTPLERINQKERKLLEKSEAELQVLWRDLKLGSLDEHGTDQTTDKFIRTIRQSLSNETLVELTELYSPLINWFFASFPNRFLLSSPPGMVAENLTIFNKLERPAIVNVITNAHGRLNALLIYVHDLPQIHSRIAYTLNLKHLNIESAKINQIKFARGQIAFCYYLKISKREGENVILPLELETSIRRNTPPALKIKPQTFLYNTKFKLEYLQDDKKGYMVKETNNASSADFPVWKGETRDKTEFSRRDKN
;
A
#
# COMPACT_ATOMS: atom_id res chain seq x y z
N MET A 1 -37.51 10.16 -3.02
CA MET A 1 -36.99 11.53 -3.19
C MET A 1 -37.78 12.11 -4.34
N ASP A 2 -38.79 12.92 -4.06
CA ASP A 2 -39.61 13.53 -5.11
C ASP A 2 -38.81 14.66 -5.78
N THR A 3 -38.48 14.48 -7.05
CA THR A 3 -37.73 15.44 -7.87
C THR A 3 -38.67 16.48 -8.46
N ASN A 4 -39.28 17.32 -7.62
CA ASN A 4 -39.96 18.54 -8.09
C ASN A 4 -38.94 19.70 -8.15
N PHE A 5 -37.95 19.58 -9.04
CA PHE A 5 -37.11 20.71 -9.45
C PHE A 5 -37.61 21.25 -10.78
N SER A 6 -37.37 22.54 -11.02
CA SER A 6 -37.91 23.24 -12.18
C SER A 6 -37.58 22.48 -13.47
N PRO A 7 -38.53 22.28 -14.41
CA PRO A 7 -38.26 21.53 -15.61
C PRO A 7 -37.06 22.12 -16.36
N ILE A 8 -36.18 21.25 -16.83
CA ILE A 8 -35.04 21.57 -17.72
C ILE A 8 -35.50 22.43 -18.91
N GLU A 9 -36.77 22.35 -19.28
CA GLU A 9 -37.45 23.19 -20.27
C GLU A 9 -37.18 24.69 -20.07
N ASN A 10 -36.89 25.13 -18.84
CA ASN A 10 -36.52 26.51 -18.52
C ASN A 10 -35.09 26.89 -18.94
N TYR A 11 -34.26 25.92 -19.31
CA TYR A 11 -32.86 26.08 -19.73
C TYR A 11 -32.56 25.28 -21.02
N PRO A 12 -33.05 25.72 -22.19
CA PRO A 12 -32.95 24.96 -23.45
C PRO A 12 -31.52 24.57 -23.86
N PHE A 13 -30.51 25.34 -23.44
CA PHE A 13 -29.10 25.04 -23.75
C PHE A 13 -28.59 23.74 -23.11
N LEU A 14 -29.28 23.19 -22.10
CA LEU A 14 -28.94 21.92 -21.47
C LEU A 14 -29.38 20.70 -22.30
N SER A 15 -30.37 20.87 -23.19
CA SER A 15 -30.97 19.78 -23.97
C SER A 15 -29.96 18.91 -24.73
N PRO A 16 -28.92 19.45 -25.40
CA PRO A 16 -27.93 18.64 -26.11
C PRO A 16 -27.01 17.79 -25.21
N PHE A 17 -27.03 18.01 -23.90
CA PHE A 17 -26.18 17.34 -22.91
C PHE A 17 -26.96 16.29 -22.10
N ILE A 18 -28.23 16.09 -22.43
CA ILE A 18 -29.11 15.16 -21.73
C ILE A 18 -29.20 13.87 -22.53
N PHE A 19 -29.05 12.78 -21.80
CA PHE A 19 -29.41 11.46 -22.26
C PHE A 19 -30.92 11.30 -22.24
N ASN A 20 -31.51 11.27 -23.43
CA ASN A 20 -32.88 10.83 -23.60
C ASN A 20 -32.89 9.31 -23.77
N GLU A 21 -33.50 8.62 -22.80
CA GLU A 21 -33.86 7.21 -22.98
C GLU A 21 -34.81 7.13 -24.17
N ASP A 22 -34.34 6.51 -25.25
CA ASP A 22 -35.17 6.14 -26.40
C ASP A 22 -35.36 4.63 -26.32
N PRO A 23 -36.47 4.16 -25.70
CA PRO A 23 -36.73 2.74 -25.52
C PRO A 23 -36.81 2.02 -26.87
N GLY A 24 -37.22 2.72 -27.95
CA GLY A 24 -37.32 2.14 -29.29
C GLY A 24 -35.96 1.75 -29.85
N ILE A 25 -34.92 2.55 -29.64
CA ILE A 25 -33.55 2.24 -30.07
C ILE A 25 -32.99 1.06 -29.27
N ILE A 26 -33.12 1.10 -27.93
CA ILE A 26 -32.64 0.01 -27.06
C ILE A 26 -33.33 -1.31 -27.45
N GLU A 27 -34.64 -1.28 -27.64
CA GLU A 27 -35.43 -2.44 -28.02
C GLU A 27 -35.02 -2.97 -29.40
N LYS A 28 -34.75 -2.09 -30.36
CA LYS A 28 -34.28 -2.47 -31.69
C LYS A 28 -32.94 -3.21 -31.64
N HIS A 29 -31.97 -2.71 -30.86
CA HIS A 29 -30.68 -3.38 -30.67
C HIS A 29 -30.85 -4.73 -29.97
N LYS A 30 -31.60 -4.76 -28.87
CA LYS A 30 -31.93 -5.98 -28.12
C LYS A 30 -32.55 -7.05 -29.01
N ILE A 31 -33.61 -6.72 -29.76
CA ILE A 31 -34.26 -7.65 -30.70
C ILE A 31 -33.28 -8.12 -31.78
N SER A 32 -32.42 -7.23 -32.28
CA SER A 32 -31.41 -7.62 -33.27
C SER A 32 -30.41 -8.64 -32.73
N ILE A 33 -29.98 -8.51 -31.47
CA ILE A 33 -29.05 -9.43 -30.84
C ILE A 33 -29.75 -10.76 -30.54
N LEU A 34 -30.94 -10.72 -29.93
CA LEU A 34 -31.74 -11.92 -29.61
C LEU A 34 -32.05 -12.76 -30.86
N LYS A 35 -32.44 -12.13 -31.97
CA LYS A 35 -32.65 -12.86 -33.24
C LYS A 35 -31.38 -13.55 -33.73
N ARG A 36 -30.21 -12.92 -33.55
CA ARG A 36 -28.93 -13.50 -33.97
C ARG A 36 -28.53 -14.66 -33.06
N LEU A 37 -28.77 -14.54 -31.76
CA LEU A 37 -28.58 -15.62 -30.78
C LEU A 37 -29.44 -16.83 -31.15
N ASP A 38 -30.73 -16.63 -31.39
CA ASP A 38 -31.68 -17.69 -31.77
C ASP A 38 -31.27 -18.39 -33.08
N ASN A 39 -30.83 -17.63 -34.09
CA ASN A 39 -30.35 -18.18 -35.36
C ASN A 39 -29.10 -19.07 -35.21
N VAL A 40 -28.20 -18.75 -34.29
CA VAL A 40 -26.99 -19.53 -34.02
C VAL A 40 -27.29 -20.72 -33.09
N TRP A 41 -28.24 -20.58 -32.18
CA TRP A 41 -28.63 -21.60 -31.21
C TRP A 41 -29.43 -22.76 -31.84
N ARG A 42 -30.48 -22.46 -32.62
CA ARG A 42 -31.41 -23.46 -33.18
C ARG A 42 -30.75 -24.65 -33.89
N PRO A 43 -29.67 -24.48 -34.69
CA PRO A 43 -29.05 -25.59 -35.40
C PRO A 43 -28.30 -26.61 -34.51
N LEU A 44 -27.92 -26.27 -33.28
CA LEU A 44 -27.04 -27.09 -32.43
C LEU A 44 -27.72 -28.36 -31.89
N LYS A 45 -29.05 -28.44 -31.85
CA LYS A 45 -29.85 -29.62 -31.44
C LYS A 45 -29.36 -30.31 -30.15
N ILE A 46 -29.04 -29.54 -29.12
CA ILE A 46 -28.61 -30.03 -27.81
C ILE A 46 -29.84 -30.29 -26.94
N ASP A 47 -29.90 -31.46 -26.28
CA ASP A 47 -31.01 -31.85 -25.41
C ASP A 47 -30.93 -31.11 -24.06
N ALA A 48 -32.07 -30.60 -23.60
CA ALA A 48 -32.20 -29.92 -22.30
C ALA A 48 -31.96 -30.88 -21.11
N CYS A 49 -32.03 -32.20 -21.32
CA CYS A 49 -31.75 -33.20 -20.28
C CYS A 49 -30.28 -33.21 -19.82
N GLN A 50 -29.35 -32.64 -20.61
CA GLN A 50 -27.93 -32.52 -20.26
C GLN A 50 -27.61 -31.12 -19.73
N THR A 51 -28.09 -30.80 -18.53
CA THR A 51 -28.06 -29.43 -17.93
C THR A 51 -26.72 -28.69 -18.06
N HIS A 52 -25.59 -29.38 -17.85
CA HIS A 52 -24.26 -28.76 -17.94
C HIS A 52 -23.82 -28.50 -19.39
N GLU A 53 -24.02 -29.46 -20.30
CA GLU A 53 -23.65 -29.32 -21.71
C GLU A 53 -24.55 -28.27 -22.40
N TYR A 54 -25.83 -28.23 -22.04
CA TYR A 54 -26.79 -27.24 -22.51
C TYR A 54 -26.38 -25.81 -22.15
N LEU A 55 -26.12 -25.54 -20.86
CA LEU A 55 -25.72 -24.21 -20.39
C LEU A 55 -24.39 -23.78 -21.01
N ALA A 56 -23.39 -24.66 -21.02
CA ALA A 56 -22.08 -24.35 -21.62
C ALA A 56 -22.19 -24.01 -23.12
N ALA A 57 -23.06 -24.70 -23.86
CA ALA A 57 -23.29 -24.37 -25.26
C ALA A 57 -24.00 -23.02 -25.44
N ARG A 58 -25.01 -22.71 -24.60
CA ARG A 58 -25.69 -21.41 -24.63
C ARG A 58 -24.77 -20.25 -24.25
N GLU A 59 -23.92 -20.45 -23.25
CA GLU A 59 -22.87 -19.51 -22.84
C GLU A 59 -21.92 -19.21 -24.00
N ASN A 60 -21.43 -20.23 -24.71
CA ASN A 60 -20.56 -20.06 -25.89
C ASN A 60 -21.24 -19.31 -27.04
N VAL A 61 -22.52 -19.60 -27.31
CA VAL A 61 -23.30 -18.87 -28.32
C VAL A 61 -23.45 -17.40 -27.94
N PHE A 62 -23.78 -17.14 -26.67
CA PHE A 62 -23.89 -15.78 -26.16
C PHE A 62 -22.57 -15.01 -26.31
N ALA A 63 -21.48 -15.59 -25.81
CA ALA A 63 -20.14 -15.00 -25.86
C ALA A 63 -19.78 -14.56 -27.28
N THR A 64 -19.93 -15.46 -28.24
CA THR A 64 -19.54 -15.22 -29.64
C THR A 64 -20.39 -14.12 -30.28
N VAL A 65 -21.72 -14.23 -30.18
CA VAL A 65 -22.65 -13.32 -30.87
C VAL A 65 -22.57 -11.92 -30.29
N VAL A 66 -22.48 -11.80 -28.95
CA VAL A 66 -22.42 -10.51 -28.27
C VAL A 66 -21.07 -9.84 -28.46
N ALA A 67 -19.95 -10.57 -28.37
CA ALA A 67 -18.62 -10.01 -28.63
C ALA A 67 -18.52 -9.42 -30.04
N GLU A 68 -18.98 -10.17 -31.06
CA GLU A 68 -19.01 -9.68 -32.44
C GLU A 68 -19.92 -8.45 -32.62
N HIS A 69 -21.10 -8.45 -31.99
CA HIS A 69 -22.02 -7.33 -32.06
C HIS A 69 -21.41 -6.08 -31.41
N PHE A 70 -20.86 -6.24 -30.20
CA PHE A 70 -20.23 -5.18 -29.44
C PHE A 70 -19.08 -4.56 -30.23
N GLU A 71 -18.11 -5.36 -30.70
CA GLU A 71 -16.96 -4.86 -31.45
C GLU A 71 -17.40 -4.11 -32.72
N LYS A 72 -18.38 -4.65 -33.46
CA LYS A 72 -18.90 -3.99 -34.67
C LYS A 72 -19.56 -2.65 -34.36
N GLN A 73 -20.42 -2.58 -33.34
CA GLN A 73 -21.08 -1.32 -32.97
C GLN A 73 -20.08 -0.31 -32.39
N TYR A 74 -19.17 -0.79 -31.55
CA TYR A 74 -18.11 0.02 -30.95
C TYR A 74 -17.27 0.71 -32.03
N GLN A 75 -16.83 -0.02 -33.06
CA GLN A 75 -16.10 0.55 -34.20
C GLN A 75 -16.90 1.61 -34.96
N ILE A 76 -18.22 1.41 -35.14
CA ILE A 76 -19.09 2.40 -35.78
C ILE A 76 -19.15 3.68 -34.96
N ILE A 77 -19.30 3.57 -33.63
CA ILE A 77 -19.37 4.72 -32.72
C ILE A 77 -18.02 5.45 -32.70
N VAL A 78 -16.90 4.72 -32.62
CA VAL A 78 -15.54 5.29 -32.71
C VAL A 78 -15.35 6.08 -34.01
N LYS A 79 -15.72 5.51 -35.16
CA LYS A 79 -15.61 6.21 -36.44
C LYS A 79 -16.46 7.48 -36.50
N LYS A 80 -17.70 7.43 -35.99
CA LYS A 80 -18.60 8.60 -35.91
C LYS A 80 -18.07 9.69 -34.99
N SER A 81 -17.34 9.33 -33.93
CA SER A 81 -16.78 10.28 -32.96
C SER A 81 -15.78 11.26 -33.59
N LEU A 82 -15.11 10.90 -34.68
CA LEU A 82 -14.22 11.81 -35.41
C LEU A 82 -14.96 12.95 -36.12
N SER A 83 -16.23 12.72 -36.50
CA SER A 83 -17.07 13.69 -37.22
C SER A 83 -18.13 14.36 -36.36
N THR A 84 -18.30 13.95 -35.10
CA THR A 84 -19.30 14.58 -34.22
C THR A 84 -18.88 15.99 -33.81
N ASN A 85 -19.86 16.90 -33.79
CA ASN A 85 -19.72 18.26 -33.28
C ASN A 85 -20.02 18.36 -31.77
N ASN A 86 -20.55 17.29 -31.17
CA ASN A 86 -20.86 17.21 -29.75
C ASN A 86 -20.53 15.80 -29.21
N SER A 87 -19.57 15.71 -28.30
CA SER A 87 -19.14 14.44 -27.71
C SER A 87 -20.24 13.71 -26.91
N PHE A 88 -21.26 14.41 -26.40
CA PHE A 88 -22.38 13.77 -25.69
C PHE A 88 -23.21 12.84 -26.58
N GLU A 89 -23.21 13.05 -27.89
CA GLU A 89 -23.81 12.10 -28.83
C GLU A 89 -23.06 10.76 -28.83
N THR A 90 -21.73 10.80 -28.75
CA THR A 90 -20.87 9.61 -28.63
C THR A 90 -21.11 8.91 -27.29
N LEU A 91 -21.15 9.65 -26.18
CA LEU A 91 -21.44 9.11 -24.85
C LEU A 91 -22.82 8.42 -24.82
N SER A 92 -23.82 9.07 -25.40
CA SER A 92 -25.19 8.55 -25.49
C SER A 92 -25.28 7.29 -26.34
N GLN A 93 -24.61 7.24 -27.48
CA GLN A 93 -24.55 6.02 -28.32
C GLN A 93 -23.86 4.87 -27.61
N ASN A 94 -22.74 5.13 -26.93
CA ASN A 94 -21.99 4.12 -26.18
C ASN A 94 -22.81 3.60 -24.98
N THR A 95 -23.51 4.50 -24.27
CA THR A 95 -24.44 4.14 -23.18
C THR A 95 -25.56 3.25 -23.68
N ARG A 96 -26.24 3.61 -24.79
CA ARG A 96 -27.33 2.79 -25.37
C ARG A 96 -26.85 1.42 -25.83
N LEU A 97 -25.64 1.33 -26.38
CA LEU A 97 -25.04 0.04 -26.76
C LEU A 97 -24.92 -0.86 -25.53
N LEU A 98 -24.36 -0.34 -24.43
CA LEU A 98 -24.22 -1.13 -23.21
C LEU A 98 -25.57 -1.46 -22.58
N ASP A 99 -26.49 -0.50 -22.45
CA ASP A 99 -27.86 -0.73 -21.97
C ASP A 99 -28.51 -1.89 -22.74
N SER A 100 -28.41 -1.90 -24.09
CA SER A 100 -28.98 -2.97 -24.92
C SER A 100 -28.37 -4.35 -24.68
N ILE A 101 -27.07 -4.41 -24.39
CA ILE A 101 -26.36 -5.66 -24.07
C ILE A 101 -26.78 -6.17 -22.70
N ILE A 102 -26.89 -5.31 -21.69
CA ILE A 102 -27.35 -5.69 -20.34
C ILE A 102 -28.78 -6.22 -20.40
N HIS A 103 -29.68 -5.55 -21.14
CA HIS A 103 -31.04 -6.04 -21.35
C HIS A 103 -31.05 -7.39 -22.08
N THR A 104 -30.20 -7.58 -23.09
CA THR A 104 -30.09 -8.87 -23.80
C THR A 104 -29.59 -9.97 -22.87
N ALA A 105 -28.57 -9.69 -22.04
CA ALA A 105 -28.03 -10.65 -21.07
C ALA A 105 -29.11 -11.09 -20.07
N PHE A 106 -29.92 -10.15 -19.57
CA PHE A 106 -31.06 -10.47 -18.71
C PHE A 106 -32.07 -11.38 -19.39
N GLU A 107 -32.54 -11.04 -20.60
CA GLU A 107 -33.55 -11.86 -21.30
C GLU A 107 -33.01 -13.25 -21.66
N TYR A 108 -31.75 -13.33 -22.09
CA TYR A 108 -31.09 -14.60 -22.43
C TYR A 108 -30.88 -15.49 -21.20
N ALA A 109 -30.43 -14.90 -20.08
CA ALA A 109 -30.32 -15.59 -18.80
C ALA A 109 -31.69 -16.03 -18.26
N PHE A 110 -32.76 -15.25 -18.52
CA PHE A 110 -34.10 -15.59 -18.06
C PHE A 110 -34.64 -16.84 -18.75
N GLU A 111 -34.31 -17.04 -20.04
CA GLU A 111 -34.59 -18.30 -20.75
C GLU A 111 -33.82 -19.49 -20.14
N ASP A 112 -32.65 -19.26 -19.57
CA ASP A 112 -31.82 -20.29 -18.90
C ASP A 112 -32.32 -20.65 -17.50
N LEU A 113 -33.19 -19.81 -16.90
CA LEU A 113 -33.59 -19.89 -15.50
C LEU A 113 -34.15 -21.26 -15.08
N PRO A 114 -34.98 -21.96 -15.88
CA PRO A 114 -35.46 -23.30 -15.52
C PRO A 114 -34.32 -24.31 -15.34
N ILE A 115 -33.35 -24.31 -16.26
CA ILE A 115 -32.19 -25.21 -16.23
C ILE A 115 -31.21 -24.80 -15.12
N LEU A 116 -31.00 -23.50 -14.92
CA LEU A 116 -30.22 -22.96 -13.80
C LEU A 116 -30.83 -23.41 -12.46
N LYS A 117 -32.16 -23.34 -12.30
CA LYS A 117 -32.84 -23.80 -11.09
C LYS A 117 -32.60 -25.29 -10.82
N GLU A 118 -32.61 -26.14 -11.83
CA GLU A 118 -32.28 -27.57 -11.66
C GLU A 118 -30.83 -27.75 -11.16
N ARG A 119 -29.87 -27.07 -11.79
CA ARG A 119 -28.46 -27.08 -11.38
C ARG A 119 -28.26 -26.58 -9.95
N ILE A 120 -28.88 -25.46 -9.58
CA ILE A 120 -28.80 -24.87 -8.22
C ILE A 120 -29.33 -25.87 -7.19
N ASN A 121 -30.46 -26.52 -7.48
CA ASN A 121 -31.02 -27.54 -6.59
C ASN A 121 -30.08 -28.75 -6.42
N GLU A 122 -29.36 -29.15 -7.46
CA GLU A 122 -28.32 -30.19 -7.35
C GLU A 122 -27.11 -29.72 -6.54
N GLU A 123 -26.65 -28.49 -6.73
CA GLU A 123 -25.53 -27.90 -6.00
C GLU A 123 -25.84 -27.74 -4.51
N LEU A 124 -27.02 -27.25 -4.15
CA LEU A 124 -27.50 -27.19 -2.75
C LEU A 124 -27.54 -28.59 -2.12
N LYS A 125 -28.02 -29.60 -2.85
CA LYS A 125 -28.00 -31.01 -2.39
C LYS A 125 -26.58 -31.52 -2.18
N LYS A 126 -25.64 -31.18 -3.07
CA LYS A 126 -24.22 -31.57 -2.96
C LYS A 126 -23.57 -30.87 -1.75
N GLU A 127 -23.80 -29.57 -1.56
CA GLU A 127 -23.31 -28.79 -0.42
C GLU A 127 -23.82 -29.38 0.91
N TYR A 128 -25.13 -29.64 0.99
CA TYR A 128 -25.74 -30.26 2.17
C TYR A 128 -25.11 -31.63 2.49
N ARG A 129 -24.95 -32.52 1.49
CA ARG A 129 -24.32 -33.83 1.68
C ARG A 129 -22.87 -33.70 2.16
N PHE A 130 -22.10 -32.76 1.60
CA PHE A 130 -20.72 -32.53 1.99
C PHE A 130 -20.62 -32.03 3.43
N LYS A 131 -21.36 -30.96 3.78
CA LYS A 131 -21.34 -30.39 5.13
C LYS A 131 -21.86 -31.37 6.19
N LYS A 132 -22.90 -32.14 5.88
CA LYS A 132 -23.44 -33.20 6.76
C LYS A 132 -22.42 -34.30 7.04
N LYS A 133 -21.53 -34.60 6.08
CA LYS A 133 -20.43 -35.56 6.25
C LYS A 133 -19.25 -34.99 7.04
N SER A 134 -19.01 -33.67 6.95
CA SER A 134 -17.89 -32.99 7.61
C SER A 134 -18.17 -32.68 9.09
N LEU A 135 -19.42 -32.34 9.45
CA LEU A 135 -19.79 -31.97 10.82
C LEU A 135 -19.37 -33.01 11.88
N PRO A 136 -19.65 -34.33 11.73
CA PRO A 136 -19.21 -35.33 12.71
C PRO A 136 -17.69 -35.43 12.86
N LYS A 137 -16.93 -35.18 11.78
CA LYS A 137 -15.46 -35.22 11.82
C LYS A 137 -14.91 -34.07 12.65
N ASN A 138 -15.48 -32.87 12.49
CA ASN A 138 -15.06 -31.70 13.26
C ASN A 138 -15.47 -31.83 14.74
N GLN A 139 -16.66 -32.39 15.02
CA GLN A 139 -17.08 -32.72 16.39
C GLN A 139 -16.13 -33.74 17.06
N GLN A 140 -15.69 -34.77 16.35
CA GLN A 140 -14.69 -35.71 16.87
C GLN A 140 -13.34 -35.05 17.15
N LYS A 141 -12.86 -34.17 16.25
CA LYS A 141 -11.64 -33.39 16.46
C LYS A 141 -11.77 -32.49 17.69
N HIS A 142 -12.90 -31.82 17.86
CA HIS A 142 -13.21 -30.99 19.02
C HIS A 142 -13.16 -31.79 20.33
N GLU A 143 -13.80 -32.96 20.37
CA GLU A 143 -13.78 -33.83 21.55
C GLU A 143 -12.36 -34.34 21.90
N LEU A 144 -11.57 -34.70 20.88
CA LEU A 144 -10.16 -35.09 21.05
C LEU A 144 -9.32 -33.92 21.59
N ASN A 145 -9.56 -32.72 21.07
CA ASN A 145 -8.87 -31.49 21.48
C ASN A 145 -9.16 -31.16 22.95
N ARG A 146 -10.44 -31.24 23.35
CA ARG A 146 -10.87 -31.02 24.73
C ARG A 146 -10.27 -32.02 25.72
N LYS A 147 -10.15 -33.29 25.34
CA LYS A 147 -9.44 -34.30 26.14
C LYS A 147 -7.95 -33.97 26.34
N GLN A 148 -7.30 -33.31 25.37
CA GLN A 148 -5.91 -32.85 25.54
C GLN A 148 -5.84 -31.65 26.50
N ILE A 149 -6.78 -30.71 26.41
CA ILE A 149 -6.90 -29.58 27.34
C ILE A 149 -7.04 -30.08 28.78
N GLU A 150 -8.00 -30.97 29.05
CA GLU A 150 -8.24 -31.55 30.38
C GLU A 150 -7.00 -32.28 30.93
N LYS A 151 -6.25 -32.97 30.07
CA LYS A 151 -5.00 -33.65 30.44
C LYS A 151 -3.91 -32.65 30.87
N ILE A 152 -3.81 -31.51 30.17
CA ILE A 152 -2.81 -30.48 30.46
C ILE A 152 -3.19 -29.68 31.72
N GLU A 153 -4.47 -29.39 31.93
CA GLU A 153 -4.97 -28.71 33.14
C GLU A 153 -4.77 -29.51 34.42
N SER A 154 -4.63 -30.84 34.31
CA SER A 154 -4.41 -31.74 35.46
C SER A 154 -2.99 -31.69 36.06
N ASN A 155 -2.02 -30.96 35.47
CA ASN A 155 -0.64 -30.91 35.94
C ASN A 155 -0.02 -29.49 35.90
N PRO A 156 -0.32 -28.59 36.86
CA PRO A 156 -0.18 -27.14 36.69
C PRO A 156 1.23 -26.51 36.88
N GLU A 157 2.29 -27.29 37.13
CA GLU A 157 3.60 -26.75 37.56
C GLU A 157 4.64 -26.45 36.45
N ASP A 158 4.29 -26.62 35.17
CA ASP A 158 5.22 -26.49 34.03
C ASP A 158 4.92 -25.27 33.12
N PRO A 159 5.88 -24.34 32.89
CA PRO A 159 5.73 -23.21 31.96
C PRO A 159 5.43 -23.60 30.50
N GLU A 160 5.95 -24.72 29.99
CA GLU A 160 5.70 -25.18 28.61
C GLU A 160 4.24 -25.60 28.41
N GLN A 161 3.61 -26.13 29.46
CA GLN A 161 2.21 -26.55 29.44
C GLN A 161 1.23 -25.37 29.34
N ARG A 162 1.60 -24.17 29.85
CA ARG A 162 0.77 -22.96 29.70
C ARG A 162 0.70 -22.47 28.25
N GLN A 163 1.80 -22.57 27.49
CA GLN A 163 1.80 -22.23 26.07
C GLN A 163 1.01 -23.25 25.24
N LEU A 164 1.15 -24.55 25.56
CA LEU A 164 0.34 -25.61 24.96
C LEU A 164 -1.16 -25.42 25.24
N LEU A 165 -1.53 -25.02 26.46
CA LEU A 165 -2.90 -24.75 26.84
C LEU A 165 -3.50 -23.60 26.03
N LYS A 166 -2.76 -22.49 25.84
CA LYS A 166 -3.18 -21.38 24.96
C LYS A 166 -3.38 -21.84 23.52
N TYR A 167 -2.49 -22.67 22.99
CA TYR A 167 -2.61 -23.23 21.64
C TYR A 167 -3.86 -24.11 21.47
N TYR A 168 -4.06 -25.08 22.37
CA TYR A 168 -5.23 -25.96 22.30
C TYR A 168 -6.55 -25.22 22.54
N ASN A 169 -6.56 -24.20 23.40
CA ASN A 169 -7.71 -23.31 23.59
C ASN A 169 -8.03 -22.48 22.33
N SER A 170 -7.01 -22.01 21.60
CA SER A 170 -7.21 -21.34 20.31
C SER A 170 -7.85 -22.27 19.28
N ILE A 171 -7.35 -23.51 19.18
CA ILE A 171 -7.92 -24.53 18.28
C ILE A 171 -9.34 -24.89 18.70
N ASP A 172 -9.61 -24.98 20.00
CA ASP A 172 -10.95 -25.27 20.52
C ASP A 172 -11.93 -24.17 20.12
N ALA A 173 -11.52 -22.90 20.26
CA ALA A 173 -12.30 -21.76 19.83
C ALA A 173 -12.55 -21.75 18.32
N ASP A 174 -11.55 -22.11 17.50
CA ASP A 174 -11.70 -22.22 16.04
C ASP A 174 -12.64 -23.36 15.65
N LEU A 175 -12.47 -24.55 16.22
CA LEU A 175 -13.32 -25.71 15.96
C LEU A 175 -14.76 -25.47 16.43
N ASN A 176 -14.96 -24.83 17.57
CA ASN A 176 -16.29 -24.45 18.05
C ASN A 176 -16.97 -23.47 17.08
N ARG A 177 -16.25 -22.47 16.59
CA ARG A 177 -16.77 -21.53 15.58
C ARG A 177 -17.10 -22.24 14.28
N GLU A 178 -16.24 -23.14 13.81
CA GLU A 178 -16.46 -23.90 12.58
C GLU A 178 -17.66 -24.86 12.70
N ILE A 179 -17.79 -25.57 13.83
CA ILE A 179 -18.93 -26.45 14.12
C ILE A 179 -20.23 -25.65 14.18
N SER A 180 -20.22 -24.50 14.86
CA SER A 180 -21.40 -23.63 14.96
C SER A 180 -21.83 -23.14 13.57
N SER A 181 -20.88 -22.62 12.79
CA SER A 181 -21.13 -22.16 11.41
C SER A 181 -21.63 -23.28 10.49
N LEU A 182 -21.04 -24.49 10.58
CA LEU A 182 -21.50 -25.65 9.80
C LEU A 182 -22.90 -26.09 10.20
N THR A 183 -23.24 -26.02 11.49
CA THR A 183 -24.55 -26.40 12.02
C THR A 183 -25.61 -25.41 11.55
N GLU A 184 -25.39 -24.10 11.73
CA GLU A 184 -26.26 -23.03 11.24
C GLU A 184 -26.48 -23.12 9.72
N ARG A 185 -25.40 -23.36 8.96
CA ARG A 185 -25.52 -23.50 7.50
C ARG A 185 -26.28 -24.76 7.10
N LEU A 186 -26.16 -25.87 7.84
CA LEU A 186 -26.93 -27.09 7.56
C LEU A 186 -28.42 -26.91 7.84
N GLU A 187 -28.77 -26.20 8.91
CA GLU A 187 -30.16 -25.83 9.21
C GLU A 187 -30.72 -24.92 8.10
N SER A 188 -29.98 -23.86 7.75
CA SER A 188 -30.32 -22.96 6.65
C SER A 188 -30.53 -23.70 5.32
N LEU A 189 -29.62 -24.61 4.94
CA LEU A 189 -29.75 -25.42 3.72
C LEU A 189 -30.99 -26.33 3.75
N ASN A 190 -31.29 -26.92 4.90
CA ASN A 190 -32.44 -27.82 5.06
C ASN A 190 -33.78 -27.08 4.88
N GLU A 191 -33.84 -25.81 5.29
CA GLU A 191 -34.98 -24.92 5.05
C GLU A 191 -35.00 -24.38 3.61
N GLN A 192 -33.85 -23.98 3.08
CA GLN A 192 -33.70 -23.33 1.78
C GLN A 192 -33.99 -24.27 0.59
N MET A 193 -33.58 -25.54 0.67
CA MET A 193 -33.74 -26.52 -0.41
C MET A 193 -35.19 -26.76 -0.88
N PRO A 194 -36.18 -27.05 0.00
CA PRO A 194 -37.56 -27.24 -0.44
C PRO A 194 -38.16 -25.96 -1.04
N LEU A 195 -37.81 -24.79 -0.48
CA LEU A 195 -38.26 -23.49 -0.98
C LEU A 195 -37.68 -23.20 -2.38
N ALA A 196 -36.39 -23.46 -2.59
CA ALA A 196 -35.74 -23.32 -3.90
C ALA A 196 -36.34 -24.28 -4.94
N GLN A 197 -36.75 -25.49 -4.54
CA GLN A 197 -37.40 -26.43 -5.44
C GLN A 197 -38.81 -25.94 -5.85
N GLN A 198 -39.55 -25.32 -4.94
CA GLN A 198 -40.93 -24.85 -5.16
C GLN A 198 -41.01 -23.47 -5.81
N ALA A 199 -39.95 -22.66 -5.77
CA ALA A 199 -39.93 -21.29 -6.29
C ALA A 199 -40.31 -21.21 -7.79
N GLU A 200 -41.31 -20.41 -8.14
CA GLU A 200 -41.73 -20.17 -9.53
C GLU A 200 -41.47 -18.69 -9.89
N LEU A 201 -40.26 -18.40 -10.38
CA LEU A 201 -39.82 -17.04 -10.67
C LEU A 201 -40.27 -16.61 -12.07
N LYS A 202 -41.43 -15.94 -12.12
CA LYS A 202 -41.91 -15.27 -13.35
C LYS A 202 -41.14 -13.96 -13.57
N ARG A 203 -41.07 -13.52 -14.82
CA ARG A 203 -40.37 -12.28 -15.21
C ARG A 203 -40.84 -11.06 -14.40
N ASP A 204 -42.14 -10.86 -14.26
CA ASP A 204 -42.71 -9.73 -13.50
C ASP A 204 -42.42 -9.80 -12.01
N PHE A 205 -42.27 -11.01 -11.47
CA PHE A 205 -41.88 -11.22 -10.07
C PHE A 205 -40.42 -10.82 -9.87
N LEU A 206 -39.51 -11.28 -10.74
CA LEU A 206 -38.10 -10.86 -10.72
C LEU A 206 -37.99 -9.33 -10.80
N LEU A 207 -38.65 -8.70 -11.78
CA LEU A 207 -38.58 -7.25 -11.96
C LEU A 207 -39.12 -6.43 -10.77
N LYS A 208 -39.91 -7.04 -9.86
CA LYS A 208 -40.40 -6.38 -8.65
C LYS A 208 -39.43 -6.49 -7.47
N HIS A 209 -38.69 -7.60 -7.36
CA HIS A 209 -37.83 -7.91 -6.20
C HIS A 209 -36.33 -7.84 -6.50
N PHE A 210 -35.98 -7.40 -7.70
CA PHE A 210 -34.60 -7.26 -8.18
C PHE A 210 -34.44 -6.00 -9.02
N VAL A 211 -33.26 -5.40 -8.98
CA VAL A 211 -32.89 -4.26 -9.83
C VAL A 211 -31.43 -4.34 -10.29
N ILE A 212 -31.21 -4.05 -11.57
CA ILE A 212 -29.91 -3.77 -12.18
C ILE A 212 -29.83 -2.25 -12.40
N PHE A 213 -28.76 -1.64 -11.92
CA PHE A 213 -28.53 -0.20 -12.08
C PHE A 213 -27.10 0.09 -12.50
N ALA A 214 -26.93 1.13 -13.31
CA ALA A 214 -25.63 1.68 -13.69
C ALA A 214 -25.18 2.68 -12.63
N ARG A 215 -23.87 2.69 -12.31
CA ARG A 215 -23.24 3.60 -11.34
C ARG A 215 -22.24 4.52 -12.02
N GLY A 216 -21.80 5.56 -11.32
CA GLY A 216 -20.72 6.43 -11.79
C GLY A 216 -21.01 7.11 -13.14
N GLY A 217 -20.00 7.15 -14.02
CA GLY A 217 -20.15 7.74 -15.37
C GLY A 217 -21.17 6.99 -16.24
N TYR A 218 -21.33 5.68 -16.04
CA TYR A 218 -22.36 4.90 -16.73
C TYR A 218 -23.77 5.23 -16.23
N GLY A 219 -23.92 5.37 -14.90
CA GLY A 219 -25.14 5.84 -14.25
C GLY A 219 -25.56 7.20 -14.79
N ARG A 220 -24.60 8.11 -14.94
CA ARG A 220 -24.82 9.45 -15.52
C ARG A 220 -25.14 9.49 -17.01
N ALA A 221 -25.11 8.34 -17.70
CA ALA A 221 -25.16 8.25 -19.16
C ALA A 221 -24.04 9.06 -19.86
N GLU A 222 -22.91 9.21 -19.18
CA GLU A 222 -21.69 9.90 -19.62
C GLU A 222 -20.57 8.87 -19.89
N LEU A 223 -20.94 7.69 -20.41
CA LEU A 223 -20.04 6.56 -20.60
C LEU A 223 -19.03 6.83 -21.72
N SER A 224 -17.84 7.31 -21.36
CA SER A 224 -16.72 7.47 -22.29
C SER A 224 -16.07 6.13 -22.64
N PHE A 225 -15.30 6.08 -23.72
CA PHE A 225 -14.50 4.90 -24.07
C PHE A 225 -13.44 4.52 -23.02
N ALA A 226 -12.92 5.50 -22.27
CA ALA A 226 -12.01 5.29 -21.15
C ALA A 226 -12.72 5.12 -19.78
N SER A 227 -14.02 4.81 -19.76
CA SER A 227 -14.77 4.63 -18.51
C SER A 227 -14.94 3.16 -18.17
N ASP A 228 -14.84 2.85 -16.89
CA ASP A 228 -15.25 1.57 -16.34
C ASP A 228 -16.75 1.37 -16.54
N ARG A 229 -17.17 0.11 -16.64
CA ARG A 229 -18.58 -0.28 -16.82
C ARG A 229 -19.17 -0.65 -15.47
N ASP A 230 -19.45 0.37 -14.67
CA ASP A 230 -19.91 0.19 -13.29
C ASP A 230 -21.37 -0.28 -13.22
N LEU A 231 -21.57 -1.51 -12.74
CA LEU A 231 -22.89 -2.08 -12.51
C LEU A 231 -23.20 -2.23 -11.02
N GLY A 232 -24.48 -2.27 -10.70
CA GLY A 232 -25.01 -2.52 -9.37
C GLY A 232 -26.22 -3.43 -9.45
N TYR A 233 -26.31 -4.34 -8.48
CA TYR A 233 -27.45 -5.23 -8.30
C TYR A 233 -28.00 -5.05 -6.89
N CYS A 234 -29.33 -5.05 -6.76
CA CYS A 234 -29.95 -5.09 -5.44
C CYS A 234 -31.12 -6.08 -5.43
N LEU A 235 -31.19 -6.89 -4.35
CA LEU A 235 -32.27 -7.83 -4.08
C LEU A 235 -33.10 -7.40 -2.87
N ASP A 236 -34.41 -7.63 -2.98
CA ASP A 236 -35.38 -7.44 -1.91
C ASP A 236 -35.53 -8.71 -1.05
N THR A 237 -34.47 -9.02 -0.29
CA THR A 237 -34.39 -10.16 0.64
C THR A 237 -35.46 -10.14 1.74
N GLN A 238 -36.10 -9.00 1.99
CA GLN A 238 -37.20 -8.88 2.96
C GLN A 238 -38.50 -9.53 2.49
N GLN A 239 -38.72 -9.60 1.17
CA GLN A 239 -39.94 -10.13 0.57
C GLN A 239 -39.73 -11.48 -0.13
N LEU A 240 -38.48 -11.87 -0.37
CA LEU A 240 -38.13 -13.15 -0.97
C LEU A 240 -37.95 -14.23 0.10
N SER A 241 -38.41 -15.45 -0.18
CA SER A 241 -37.99 -16.62 0.61
C SER A 241 -36.50 -16.90 0.41
N SER A 242 -35.88 -17.63 1.35
CA SER A 242 -34.45 -17.99 1.26
C SER A 242 -34.11 -18.76 -0.03
N GLY A 243 -35.05 -19.58 -0.53
CA GLY A 243 -34.92 -20.30 -1.79
C GLY A 243 -35.01 -19.39 -3.02
N GLU A 244 -35.97 -18.46 -3.05
CA GLU A 244 -36.10 -17.50 -4.16
C GLU A 244 -34.92 -16.53 -4.22
N ALA A 245 -34.46 -16.05 -3.06
CA ALA A 245 -33.28 -15.19 -2.96
C ALA A 245 -32.02 -15.86 -3.52
N GLU A 246 -31.84 -17.16 -3.26
CA GLU A 246 -30.72 -17.92 -3.81
C GLU A 246 -30.76 -18.04 -5.32
N ILE A 247 -31.93 -18.37 -5.86
CA ILE A 247 -32.07 -18.47 -7.32
C ILE A 247 -31.80 -17.10 -7.96
N CYS A 248 -32.27 -16.01 -7.35
CA CYS A 248 -31.96 -14.66 -7.81
C CYS A 248 -30.46 -14.33 -7.74
N ARG A 249 -29.76 -14.73 -6.66
CA ARG A 249 -28.30 -14.57 -6.55
C ARG A 249 -27.56 -15.30 -7.66
N GLN A 250 -27.91 -16.56 -7.91
CA GLN A 250 -27.30 -17.37 -8.96
C GLN A 250 -27.63 -16.86 -10.36
N PHE A 251 -28.84 -16.31 -10.55
CA PHE A 251 -29.24 -15.63 -11.76
C PHE A 251 -28.38 -14.38 -12.04
N ILE A 252 -28.07 -13.57 -11.02
CA ILE A 252 -27.14 -12.44 -11.14
C ILE A 252 -25.75 -12.92 -11.52
N ILE A 253 -25.24 -13.96 -10.85
CA ILE A 253 -23.94 -14.56 -11.15
C ILE A 253 -23.90 -15.04 -12.60
N HIS A 254 -24.99 -15.62 -13.12
CA HIS A 254 -25.09 -16.05 -14.52
C HIS A 254 -25.05 -14.87 -15.50
N ILE A 255 -25.79 -13.78 -15.24
CA ILE A 255 -25.72 -12.56 -16.06
C ILE A 255 -24.28 -12.03 -16.12
N GLU A 256 -23.62 -11.90 -14.97
CA GLU A 256 -22.23 -11.44 -14.90
C GLU A 256 -21.27 -12.40 -15.61
N HIS A 257 -21.50 -13.71 -15.50
CA HIS A 257 -20.74 -14.71 -16.23
C HIS A 257 -20.86 -14.52 -17.74
N LEU A 258 -22.08 -14.39 -18.26
CA LEU A 258 -22.38 -14.16 -19.67
C LEU A 258 -21.70 -12.88 -20.21
N LEU A 259 -21.78 -11.78 -19.46
CA LEU A 259 -21.12 -10.52 -19.83
C LEU A 259 -19.61 -10.68 -19.90
N ARG A 260 -19.00 -11.29 -18.87
CA ARG A 260 -17.56 -11.51 -18.79
C ARG A 260 -17.04 -12.36 -19.96
N ILE A 261 -17.68 -13.49 -20.26
CA ILE A 261 -17.24 -14.36 -21.36
C ILE A 261 -17.44 -13.72 -22.74
N ALA A 262 -18.37 -12.76 -22.86
CA ALA A 262 -18.55 -11.96 -24.07
C ALA A 262 -17.53 -10.81 -24.20
N GLY A 263 -16.56 -10.68 -23.29
CA GLY A 263 -15.57 -9.59 -23.27
C GLY A 263 -16.14 -8.27 -22.73
N ILE A 264 -17.30 -8.31 -22.08
CA ILE A 264 -17.91 -7.17 -21.41
C ILE A 264 -17.53 -7.21 -19.94
N GLU A 265 -16.33 -6.74 -19.62
CA GLU A 265 -15.87 -6.61 -18.23
C GLU A 265 -16.62 -5.47 -17.53
N THR A 266 -17.20 -5.78 -16.36
CA THR A 266 -18.00 -4.87 -15.54
C THR A 266 -17.38 -4.73 -14.16
N ALA A 267 -17.50 -3.55 -13.56
CA ALA A 267 -17.17 -3.33 -12.16
C ALA A 267 -18.47 -3.38 -11.35
N HIS A 268 -18.92 -4.61 -11.03
CA HIS A 268 -20.21 -4.81 -10.38
C HIS A 268 -20.13 -4.71 -8.84
N GLN A 269 -21.23 -4.26 -8.24
CA GLN A 269 -21.46 -4.32 -6.80
C GLN A 269 -22.81 -4.97 -6.53
N TYR A 270 -22.88 -5.79 -5.48
CA TYR A 270 -24.10 -6.49 -5.07
C TYR A 270 -24.56 -5.98 -3.71
N PHE A 271 -25.86 -5.76 -3.57
CA PHE A 271 -26.50 -5.27 -2.35
C PHE A 271 -27.75 -6.09 -2.01
N GLU A 272 -28.03 -6.24 -0.72
CA GLU A 272 -29.29 -6.79 -0.21
C GLU A 272 -30.00 -5.72 0.60
N LEU A 273 -31.31 -5.58 0.44
CA LEU A 273 -32.04 -4.42 0.99
C LEU A 273 -31.99 -4.35 2.52
N ASP A 274 -31.80 -5.46 3.22
CA ASP A 274 -31.70 -5.56 4.67
C ASP A 274 -30.25 -5.62 5.19
N GLU A 275 -29.24 -5.60 4.32
CA GLU A 275 -27.84 -5.72 4.75
C GLU A 275 -27.39 -4.53 5.61
N ASP A 276 -26.40 -4.72 6.48
CA ASP A 276 -25.79 -3.61 7.20
C ASP A 276 -24.83 -2.81 6.31
N LEU A 277 -25.21 -1.57 6.01
CA LEU A 277 -24.44 -0.62 5.22
C LEU A 277 -23.47 0.22 6.06
N SER A 278 -23.38 -0.01 7.38
CA SER A 278 -22.51 0.74 8.30
C SER A 278 -21.04 0.78 7.85
N ARG A 279 -20.55 -0.29 7.21
CA ARG A 279 -19.20 -0.39 6.59
C ARG A 279 -18.87 0.72 5.58
N PHE A 280 -19.88 1.39 5.02
CA PHE A 280 -19.70 2.50 4.08
C PHE A 280 -19.51 3.86 4.78
N LYS A 281 -19.69 3.93 6.10
CA LYS A 281 -19.40 5.13 6.90
C LYS A 281 -17.90 5.37 7.05
N ASP A 282 -17.10 4.33 6.89
CA ASP A 282 -15.65 4.43 7.00
C ASP A 282 -15.06 5.38 5.94
N PRO A 283 -14.06 6.22 6.31
CA PRO A 283 -13.44 7.17 5.40
C PRO A 283 -12.91 6.53 4.09
N GLY A 284 -12.46 5.27 4.12
CA GLY A 284 -11.96 4.57 2.93
C GLY A 284 -13.06 4.15 1.94
N SER A 285 -14.30 3.97 2.41
CA SER A 285 -15.43 3.50 1.61
C SER A 285 -16.39 4.62 1.21
N ILE A 286 -16.30 5.78 1.88
CA ILE A 286 -17.21 6.91 1.74
C ILE A 286 -17.32 7.43 0.28
N HIS A 287 -16.24 7.29 -0.50
CA HIS A 287 -16.17 7.73 -1.90
C HIS A 287 -17.05 6.90 -2.85
N THR A 288 -17.57 5.75 -2.40
CA THR A 288 -18.48 4.90 -3.19
C THR A 288 -19.93 5.38 -3.13
N ILE A 289 -20.32 6.07 -2.06
CA ILE A 289 -21.70 6.49 -1.81
C ILE A 289 -22.23 7.40 -2.93
N PRO A 290 -21.50 8.43 -3.41
CA PRO A 290 -21.99 9.28 -4.49
C PRO A 290 -22.37 8.50 -5.76
N ALA A 291 -21.55 7.51 -6.15
CA ALA A 291 -21.78 6.69 -7.34
C ALA A 291 -23.07 5.84 -7.25
N ILE A 292 -23.48 5.46 -6.04
CA ILE A 292 -24.73 4.74 -5.79
C ILE A 292 -25.91 5.71 -5.77
N LEU A 293 -25.75 6.88 -5.16
CA LEU A 293 -26.82 7.88 -5.08
C LEU A 293 -27.17 8.47 -6.46
N GLU A 294 -26.19 8.66 -7.34
CA GLU A 294 -26.38 9.11 -8.73
C GLU A 294 -26.77 7.99 -9.72
N SER A 295 -26.98 6.76 -9.23
CA SER A 295 -27.22 5.60 -10.11
C SER A 295 -28.49 5.71 -10.96
N ARG A 296 -28.47 5.06 -12.13
CA ARG A 296 -29.61 4.98 -13.04
C ARG A 296 -30.08 3.54 -13.15
N VAL A 297 -31.37 3.31 -12.96
CA VAL A 297 -31.97 1.98 -13.12
C VAL A 297 -31.92 1.60 -14.60
N LEU A 298 -31.38 0.41 -14.88
CA LEU A 298 -31.41 -0.19 -16.21
C LEU A 298 -32.63 -1.10 -16.35
N LEU A 299 -32.83 -1.97 -15.36
CA LEU A 299 -33.87 -3.00 -15.40
C LEU A 299 -34.33 -3.37 -13.98
N GLY A 300 -35.63 -3.60 -13.79
CA GLY A 300 -36.21 -4.01 -12.50
C GLY A 300 -36.85 -2.87 -11.70
N SER A 301 -36.83 -2.99 -10.37
CA SER A 301 -37.67 -2.16 -9.48
C SER A 301 -37.06 -0.80 -9.15
N ASN A 302 -37.67 0.28 -9.67
CA ASN A 302 -37.34 1.65 -9.29
C ASN A 302 -37.55 1.92 -7.79
N ASN A 303 -38.55 1.28 -7.17
CA ASN A 303 -38.82 1.43 -5.74
C ASN A 303 -37.67 0.85 -4.90
N LEU A 304 -37.12 -0.29 -5.32
CA LEU A 304 -35.99 -0.93 -4.65
C LEU A 304 -34.72 -0.07 -4.76
N ALA A 305 -34.41 0.43 -5.96
CA ALA A 305 -33.28 1.36 -6.14
C ALA A 305 -33.43 2.62 -5.29
N ASN A 306 -34.63 3.21 -5.24
CA ASN A 306 -34.90 4.38 -4.40
C ASN A 306 -34.84 4.07 -2.90
N ALA A 307 -35.23 2.86 -2.47
CA ALA A 307 -35.05 2.42 -1.09
C ALA A 307 -33.56 2.29 -0.75
N LEU A 308 -32.77 1.65 -1.61
CA LEU A 308 -31.32 1.53 -1.45
C LEU A 308 -30.65 2.92 -1.36
N LYS A 309 -30.95 3.83 -2.30
CA LYS A 309 -30.45 5.21 -2.28
C LYS A 309 -30.79 5.93 -0.96
N ARG A 310 -32.02 5.76 -0.44
CA ARG A 310 -32.40 6.35 0.85
C ARG A 310 -31.59 5.80 2.01
N ARG A 311 -31.36 4.49 2.06
CA ARG A 311 -30.51 3.87 3.10
C ARG A 311 -29.08 4.41 3.03
N PHE A 312 -28.50 4.50 1.83
CA PHE A 312 -27.17 5.10 1.61
C PHE A 312 -27.10 6.57 2.02
N PHE A 313 -28.13 7.35 1.71
CA PHE A 313 -28.17 8.76 2.12
C PHE A 313 -28.29 8.91 3.65
N GLN A 314 -29.07 8.05 4.31
CA GLN A 314 -29.23 8.06 5.77
C GLN A 314 -27.94 7.72 6.53
N ILE A 315 -27.10 6.85 5.96
CA ILE A 315 -25.83 6.49 6.60
C ILE A 315 -24.68 7.43 6.27
N LEU A 316 -24.81 8.31 5.26
CA LEU A 316 -23.75 9.20 4.80
C LEU A 316 -23.28 10.11 5.96
N PRO A 317 -22.03 9.97 6.45
CA PRO A 317 -21.52 10.86 7.49
C PRO A 317 -21.18 12.20 6.84
N TYR A 318 -22.16 13.11 6.84
CA TYR A 318 -22.17 14.30 5.99
C TYR A 318 -20.93 15.18 6.12
N GLU A 319 -20.51 15.54 7.34
CA GLU A 319 -19.32 16.38 7.53
C GLU A 319 -18.04 15.67 7.12
N THR A 320 -17.86 14.42 7.53
CA THR A 320 -16.70 13.60 7.16
C THR A 320 -16.61 13.47 5.64
N PHE A 321 -17.75 13.26 4.97
CA PHE A 321 -17.85 13.27 3.52
C PHE A 321 -17.41 14.61 2.94
N VAL A 322 -17.99 15.72 3.42
CA VAL A 322 -17.67 17.07 2.94
C VAL A 322 -16.18 17.36 3.08
N LEU A 323 -15.61 17.18 4.26
CA LEU A 323 -14.20 17.45 4.54
C LEU A 323 -13.27 16.60 3.67
N SER A 324 -13.56 15.29 3.55
CA SER A 324 -12.82 14.38 2.69
C SER A 324 -12.82 14.84 1.23
N GLN A 325 -13.99 15.20 0.69
CA GLN A 325 -14.10 15.70 -0.69
C GLN A 325 -13.36 17.02 -0.91
N ILE A 326 -13.39 17.96 0.05
CA ILE A 326 -12.65 19.22 -0.07
C ILE A 326 -11.14 18.96 -0.03
N ARG A 327 -10.68 18.05 0.84
CA ARG A 327 -9.27 17.65 0.91
C ARG A 327 -8.83 17.04 -0.43
N ASP A 328 -9.61 16.10 -0.95
CA ASP A 328 -9.38 15.51 -2.26
C ASP A 328 -9.27 16.60 -3.32
N TYR A 329 -10.20 17.55 -3.35
CA TYR A 329 -10.19 18.65 -4.32
C TYR A 329 -8.88 19.46 -4.28
N HIS A 330 -8.42 19.87 -3.11
CA HIS A 330 -7.19 20.66 -2.96
C HIS A 330 -5.89 19.88 -3.21
N ASN A 331 -5.88 18.57 -2.94
CA ASN A 331 -4.70 17.73 -3.14
C ASN A 331 -4.46 17.34 -4.61
N ARG A 332 -5.33 17.76 -5.55
CA ARG A 332 -5.16 17.45 -6.97
C ARG A 332 -3.97 18.17 -7.57
N THR A 333 -3.28 17.46 -8.46
CA THR A 333 -2.14 17.96 -9.21
C THR A 333 -2.57 19.11 -10.13
N VAL A 334 -1.82 20.21 -10.08
CA VAL A 334 -1.92 21.27 -11.08
C VAL A 334 -1.32 20.73 -12.38
N PRO A 335 -2.05 20.72 -13.50
CA PRO A 335 -1.55 20.16 -14.75
C PRO A 335 -0.35 20.97 -15.28
N GLY A 336 0.57 20.29 -15.96
CA GLY A 336 1.63 20.96 -16.72
C GLY A 336 1.07 21.60 -17.98
N LEU A 337 1.85 22.47 -18.62
CA LEU A 337 1.44 23.09 -19.90
C LEU A 337 1.38 22.07 -21.04
N SER A 338 2.39 21.19 -21.10
CA SER A 338 2.59 20.17 -22.15
C SER A 338 1.90 18.83 -21.84
N GLN A 339 1.37 18.65 -20.63
CA GLN A 339 0.72 17.41 -20.24
C GLN A 339 -0.35 17.63 -19.20
N MET A 340 -1.53 17.05 -19.43
CA MET A 340 -2.67 17.06 -18.50
C MET A 340 -3.36 15.70 -18.46
N ASN A 341 -3.72 15.24 -17.26
CA ASN A 341 -4.71 14.21 -17.05
C ASN A 341 -6.13 14.82 -17.09
N ILE A 342 -6.91 14.46 -18.10
CA ILE A 342 -8.25 15.01 -18.36
C ILE A 342 -9.22 14.73 -17.20
N LYS A 343 -9.01 13.64 -16.45
CA LYS A 343 -9.91 13.18 -15.40
C LYS A 343 -9.52 13.73 -14.03
N GLU A 344 -8.27 13.56 -13.62
CA GLU A 344 -7.85 13.71 -12.22
C GLU A 344 -7.18 15.04 -11.88
N ASP A 345 -6.59 15.74 -12.85
CA ASP A 345 -5.90 17.01 -12.60
C ASP A 345 -6.88 18.15 -12.28
N GLN A 346 -6.34 19.24 -11.71
CA GLN A 346 -7.09 20.49 -11.55
C GLN A 346 -7.60 21.00 -12.90
N GLY A 347 -8.87 21.42 -12.94
CA GLY A 347 -9.58 21.74 -14.17
C GLY A 347 -10.02 20.54 -15.03
N GLY A 348 -9.74 19.31 -14.61
CA GLY A 348 -10.26 18.07 -15.19
C GLY A 348 -11.69 17.71 -14.75
N LEU A 349 -12.22 16.58 -15.23
CA LEU A 349 -13.61 16.15 -14.94
C LEU A 349 -13.90 16.02 -13.44
N ARG A 350 -12.97 15.45 -12.67
CA ARG A 350 -13.16 15.23 -11.23
C ARG A 350 -13.18 16.53 -10.43
N SER A 351 -12.50 17.57 -10.93
CA SER A 351 -12.55 18.91 -10.36
C SER A 351 -13.96 19.51 -10.39
N LEU A 352 -14.81 19.12 -11.36
CA LEU A 352 -16.22 19.50 -11.34
C LEU A 352 -17.09 18.53 -10.54
N GLN A 353 -16.86 17.23 -10.68
CA GLN A 353 -17.68 16.20 -10.04
C GLN A 353 -17.71 16.35 -8.51
N ILE A 354 -16.61 16.73 -7.87
CA ILE A 354 -16.55 16.91 -6.41
C ILE A 354 -17.54 17.99 -5.92
N PRO A 355 -17.48 19.25 -6.41
CA PRO A 355 -18.49 20.25 -6.08
C PRO A 355 -19.93 19.81 -6.41
N LEU A 356 -20.16 19.04 -7.48
CA LEU A 356 -21.48 18.53 -7.82
C LEU A 356 -21.98 17.51 -6.78
N TRP A 357 -21.14 16.57 -6.34
CA TRP A 357 -21.48 15.62 -5.29
C TRP A 357 -21.76 16.32 -3.96
N LEU A 358 -20.98 17.36 -3.63
CA LEU A 358 -21.20 18.16 -2.43
C LEU A 358 -22.51 18.95 -2.48
N ALA A 359 -22.85 19.51 -3.64
CA ALA A 359 -24.15 20.14 -3.85
C ALA A 359 -25.29 19.13 -3.75
N ALA A 360 -25.14 17.94 -4.33
CA ALA A 360 -26.14 16.89 -4.26
C ALA A 360 -26.41 16.46 -2.81
N ALA A 361 -25.35 16.21 -2.05
CA ALA A 361 -25.44 15.90 -0.62
C ALA A 361 -26.03 17.07 0.19
N THR A 362 -25.62 18.31 -0.10
CA THR A 362 -26.14 19.53 0.54
C THR A 362 -27.65 19.67 0.37
N PHE A 363 -28.15 19.46 -0.85
CA PHE A 363 -29.56 19.67 -1.16
C PHE A 363 -30.40 18.41 -0.93
N GLY A 364 -29.78 17.26 -0.65
CA GLY A 364 -30.45 15.97 -0.51
C GLY A 364 -31.04 15.45 -1.83
N VAL A 365 -30.44 15.82 -2.95
CA VAL A 365 -30.94 15.55 -4.31
C VAL A 365 -29.80 15.03 -5.15
N PHE A 366 -29.95 13.84 -5.71
CA PHE A 366 -28.92 13.20 -6.52
C PHE A 366 -29.46 12.93 -7.92
N PRO A 367 -29.39 13.92 -8.83
CA PRO A 367 -29.78 13.71 -10.21
C PRO A 367 -28.88 12.67 -10.87
N ASN A 368 -29.47 11.92 -11.80
CA ASN A 368 -28.77 10.86 -12.51
C ASN A 368 -28.03 11.39 -13.74
N GLN A 369 -27.90 12.70 -13.98
CA GLN A 369 -27.15 13.28 -15.10
C GLN A 369 -26.52 14.62 -14.67
N THR A 370 -25.36 14.97 -15.22
CA THR A 370 -24.71 16.25 -14.88
C THR A 370 -25.56 17.45 -15.30
N ALA A 371 -26.25 17.38 -16.43
CA ALA A 371 -27.10 18.47 -16.92
C ALA A 371 -28.22 18.82 -15.91
N ASP A 372 -28.87 17.81 -15.33
CA ASP A 372 -29.89 17.99 -14.28
C ASP A 372 -29.30 18.64 -13.03
N MET A 373 -28.07 18.25 -12.67
CA MET A 373 -27.37 18.85 -11.54
C MET A 373 -27.02 20.32 -11.80
N LEU A 374 -26.63 20.69 -13.02
CA LEU A 374 -26.42 22.09 -13.39
C LEU A 374 -27.73 22.89 -13.35
N ALA A 375 -28.86 22.31 -13.79
CA ALA A 375 -30.17 22.94 -13.67
C ALA A 375 -30.53 23.22 -12.20
N LEU A 376 -30.27 22.26 -11.31
CA LEU A 376 -30.46 22.43 -9.86
C LEU A 376 -29.59 23.57 -9.30
N LEU A 377 -28.31 23.64 -9.68
CA LEU A 377 -27.41 24.71 -9.23
C LEU A 377 -27.86 26.10 -9.72
N ILE A 378 -28.40 26.20 -10.94
CA ILE A 378 -28.97 27.45 -11.46
C ILE A 378 -30.22 27.82 -10.66
N GLN A 379 -31.12 26.87 -10.41
CA GLN A 379 -32.33 27.10 -9.61
C GLN A 379 -32.00 27.55 -8.19
N LYS A 380 -30.98 26.96 -7.56
CA LYS A 380 -30.48 27.33 -6.23
C LYS A 380 -29.62 28.60 -6.23
N ARG A 381 -29.47 29.27 -7.38
CA ARG A 381 -28.67 30.48 -7.59
C ARG A 381 -27.20 30.32 -7.19
N ILE A 382 -26.68 29.09 -7.22
CA ILE A 382 -25.25 28.81 -6.99
C ILE A 382 -24.44 29.21 -8.22
N ILE A 383 -24.99 29.04 -9.43
CA ILE A 383 -24.41 29.52 -10.69
C ILE A 383 -25.47 30.23 -11.54
N SER A 384 -25.04 31.07 -12.46
CA SER A 384 -25.90 31.67 -13.48
C SER A 384 -26.08 30.74 -14.69
N PRO A 385 -27.13 30.92 -15.52
CA PRO A 385 -27.30 30.16 -16.77
C PRO A 385 -26.09 30.26 -17.70
N ARG A 386 -25.44 31.43 -17.77
CA ARG A 386 -24.22 31.64 -18.57
C ARG A 386 -23.04 30.81 -18.07
N GLN A 387 -22.90 30.68 -16.74
CA GLN A 387 -21.86 29.83 -16.15
C GLN A 387 -22.17 28.35 -16.37
N GLY A 388 -23.44 27.94 -16.27
CA GLY A 388 -23.88 26.59 -16.64
C GLY A 388 -23.52 26.25 -18.08
N PHE A 389 -23.80 27.16 -19.03
CA PHE A 389 -23.43 26.96 -20.43
C PHE A 389 -21.91 26.81 -20.64
N LYS A 390 -21.09 27.62 -19.97
CA LYS A 390 -19.62 27.48 -20.02
C LYS A 390 -19.14 26.11 -19.54
N LEU A 391 -19.76 25.57 -18.48
CA LEU A 391 -19.45 24.23 -17.99
C LEU A 391 -19.86 23.16 -19.01
N CYS A 392 -21.02 23.28 -19.65
CA CYS A 392 -21.43 22.37 -20.71
C CYS A 392 -20.44 22.37 -21.89
N GLN A 393 -19.97 23.54 -22.33
CA GLN A 393 -18.94 23.64 -23.38
C GLN A 393 -17.63 22.98 -22.98
N ALA A 394 -17.20 23.18 -21.72
CA ALA A 394 -15.98 22.55 -21.22
C ALA A 394 -16.13 21.04 -21.12
N LEU A 395 -17.23 20.54 -20.53
CA LEU A 395 -17.51 19.11 -20.41
C LEU A 395 -17.56 18.42 -21.77
N GLU A 396 -18.23 19.02 -22.75
CA GLU A 396 -18.26 18.52 -24.12
C GLU A 396 -16.84 18.33 -24.66
N PHE A 397 -16.00 19.34 -24.52
CA PHE A 397 -14.64 19.28 -25.02
C PHE A 397 -13.77 18.26 -24.26
N LEU A 398 -13.86 18.21 -22.92
CA LEU A 398 -13.11 17.23 -22.13
C LEU A 398 -13.55 15.80 -22.45
N TYR A 399 -14.85 15.54 -22.66
CA TYR A 399 -15.31 14.22 -23.09
C TYR A 399 -14.91 13.88 -24.53
N ASP A 400 -14.79 14.88 -25.43
CA ASP A 400 -14.25 14.70 -26.78
C ASP A 400 -12.79 14.23 -26.72
N LEU A 401 -11.96 14.95 -25.96
CA LEU A 401 -10.55 14.60 -25.73
C LEU A 401 -10.38 13.26 -25.01
N ARG A 402 -11.23 12.98 -24.01
CA ARG A 402 -11.19 11.72 -23.27
C ARG A 402 -11.57 10.54 -24.16
N ASN A 403 -12.61 10.67 -24.97
CA ASN A 403 -12.96 9.65 -25.95
C ASN A 403 -11.85 9.46 -26.97
N PHE A 404 -11.30 10.54 -27.52
CA PHE A 404 -10.22 10.48 -28.50
C PHE A 404 -8.98 9.77 -27.95
N SER A 405 -8.46 10.20 -26.79
CA SER A 405 -7.28 9.59 -26.15
C SER A 405 -7.48 8.10 -25.82
N ALA A 406 -8.70 7.69 -25.46
CA ALA A 406 -9.02 6.30 -25.13
C ALA A 406 -8.83 5.33 -26.30
N VAL A 407 -9.12 5.78 -27.53
CA VAL A 407 -9.08 4.97 -28.74
C VAL A 407 -7.92 5.35 -29.67
N ALA A 408 -7.11 6.33 -29.29
CA ALA A 408 -6.05 6.91 -30.10
C ALA A 408 -5.08 5.85 -30.64
N ALA A 409 -4.45 5.10 -29.74
CA ALA A 409 -3.48 4.07 -30.12
C ALA A 409 -4.11 2.95 -30.97
N LYS A 410 -5.27 2.43 -30.56
CA LYS A 410 -5.90 1.26 -31.21
C LYS A 410 -6.58 1.58 -32.55
N PHE A 411 -7.20 2.75 -32.70
CA PHE A 411 -8.09 3.05 -33.84
C PHE A 411 -7.69 4.27 -34.67
N HIS A 412 -6.83 5.14 -34.16
CA HIS A 412 -6.48 6.40 -34.83
C HIS A 412 -5.01 6.48 -35.22
N PHE A 413 -4.15 5.64 -34.65
CA PHE A 413 -2.74 5.57 -35.01
C PHE A 413 -2.56 4.70 -36.28
N ASP A 414 -2.25 5.33 -37.40
CA ASP A 414 -2.00 4.69 -38.70
C ASP A 414 -0.63 5.07 -39.27
N ASP A 415 -0.31 4.56 -40.46
CA ASP A 415 0.99 4.82 -41.10
C ASP A 415 1.25 6.32 -41.31
N HIS A 416 0.21 7.10 -41.63
CA HIS A 416 0.32 8.54 -41.75
C HIS A 416 0.67 9.22 -40.41
N ALA A 417 0.11 8.74 -39.29
CA ALA A 417 0.50 9.23 -37.97
C ALA A 417 1.98 8.91 -37.69
N ARG A 418 2.45 7.71 -38.03
CA ARG A 418 3.85 7.31 -37.86
C ARG A 418 4.80 8.14 -38.71
N GLU A 419 4.45 8.39 -39.97
CA GLU A 419 5.22 9.25 -40.89
C GLU A 419 5.32 10.69 -40.42
N SER A 420 4.33 11.18 -39.67
CA SER A 420 4.37 12.50 -39.02
C SER A 420 5.26 12.59 -37.78
N GLY A 421 5.97 11.50 -37.44
CA GLY A 421 6.92 11.45 -36.32
C GLY A 421 6.28 11.10 -34.97
N LEU A 422 5.05 10.60 -34.95
CA LEU A 422 4.36 10.18 -33.73
C LEU A 422 4.74 8.74 -33.37
N SER A 423 4.92 8.49 -32.07
CA SER A 423 5.10 7.15 -31.51
C SER A 423 3.82 6.72 -30.79
N GLU A 424 3.40 5.47 -31.02
CA GLU A 424 2.25 4.88 -30.34
C GLU A 424 2.43 4.88 -28.81
N LYS A 425 3.68 4.72 -28.33
CA LYS A 425 4.01 4.68 -26.90
C LYS A 425 3.74 6.00 -26.17
N ASP A 426 3.68 7.11 -26.91
CA ASP A 426 3.45 8.44 -26.35
C ASP A 426 1.94 8.72 -26.17
N LEU A 427 1.07 7.88 -26.73
CA LEU A 427 -0.38 7.99 -26.61
C LEU A 427 -0.84 7.24 -25.36
N GLN A 428 -1.41 7.98 -24.41
CA GLN A 428 -1.87 7.42 -23.14
C GLN A 428 -3.35 7.78 -22.89
N ILE A 429 -4.08 6.82 -22.35
CA ILE A 429 -5.51 6.98 -22.03
C ILE A 429 -5.67 8.07 -20.95
N ASN A 430 -6.64 8.97 -21.14
CA ASN A 430 -6.91 10.13 -20.28
C ASN A 430 -5.78 11.18 -20.21
N ILE A 431 -4.70 11.04 -20.98
CA ILE A 431 -3.61 12.02 -21.02
C ILE A 431 -3.69 12.79 -22.33
N ILE A 432 -3.57 14.10 -22.23
CA ILE A 432 -3.34 14.99 -23.37
C ILE A 432 -1.92 15.52 -23.24
N ASN A 433 -1.15 15.29 -24.28
CA ASN A 433 0.23 15.70 -24.48
C ASN A 433 0.44 16.04 -25.96
N ASP A 434 1.60 16.59 -26.31
CA ASP A 434 1.95 16.99 -27.67
C ASP A 434 1.64 15.91 -28.74
N ALA A 435 1.88 14.64 -28.42
CA ALA A 435 1.61 13.53 -29.35
C ALA A 435 0.11 13.34 -29.60
N THR A 436 -0.68 13.37 -28.54
CA THR A 436 -2.14 13.22 -28.62
C THR A 436 -2.78 14.42 -29.31
N GLU A 437 -2.27 15.63 -29.08
CA GLU A 437 -2.76 16.87 -29.71
C GLU A 437 -2.50 16.88 -31.22
N ARG A 438 -1.28 16.50 -31.64
CA ARG A 438 -0.94 16.37 -33.07
C ARG A 438 -1.79 15.31 -33.75
N LEU A 439 -1.98 14.15 -33.11
CA LEU A 439 -2.84 13.11 -33.65
C LEU A 439 -4.30 13.58 -33.74
N TYR A 440 -4.77 14.32 -32.75
CA TYR A 440 -6.10 14.92 -32.73
C TYR A 440 -6.30 15.85 -33.92
N LEU A 441 -5.39 16.79 -34.16
CA LEU A 441 -5.46 17.70 -35.32
C LEU A 441 -5.39 16.94 -36.65
N LEU A 442 -4.61 15.86 -36.71
CA LEU A 442 -4.47 15.04 -37.90
C LEU A 442 -5.78 14.30 -38.24
N LYS A 443 -6.46 13.74 -37.25
CA LYS A 443 -7.65 12.89 -37.46
C LYS A 443 -8.97 13.63 -37.35
N LYS A 444 -9.03 14.68 -36.52
CA LYS A 444 -10.23 15.45 -36.23
C LYS A 444 -9.99 16.94 -36.52
N LYS A 445 -10.53 17.40 -37.65
CA LYS A 445 -10.40 18.78 -38.15
C LYS A 445 -11.31 19.79 -37.42
N ARG A 446 -11.35 19.73 -36.09
CA ARG A 446 -12.10 20.67 -35.25
C ARG A 446 -11.37 22.01 -35.09
N PHE A 447 -10.04 22.00 -35.19
CA PHE A 447 -9.19 23.18 -35.07
C PHE A 447 -8.18 23.21 -36.23
N GLU A 448 -7.80 24.42 -36.63
CA GLU A 448 -6.90 24.65 -37.76
C GLU A 448 -5.42 24.52 -37.40
N SER A 449 -5.06 24.82 -36.14
CA SER A 449 -3.68 24.78 -35.65
C SER A 449 -3.62 24.38 -34.17
N ILE A 450 -2.42 24.00 -33.73
CA ILE A 450 -2.15 23.65 -32.34
C ILE A 450 -2.39 24.83 -31.39
N ASP A 451 -2.02 26.05 -31.79
CA ASP A 451 -2.25 27.25 -30.97
C ASP A 451 -3.74 27.52 -30.73
N VAL A 452 -4.60 27.26 -31.73
CA VAL A 452 -6.05 27.42 -31.58
C VAL A 452 -6.61 26.33 -30.65
N PHE A 453 -6.15 25.09 -30.82
CA PHE A 453 -6.49 23.99 -29.93
C PHE A 453 -6.10 24.30 -28.48
N ASP A 454 -4.86 24.72 -28.24
CA ASP A 454 -4.33 24.97 -26.90
C ASP A 454 -5.02 26.15 -26.22
N ARG A 455 -5.25 27.25 -26.94
CA ARG A 455 -6.02 28.38 -26.38
C ARG A 455 -7.42 27.92 -25.96
N TYR A 456 -8.08 27.10 -26.78
CA TYR A 456 -9.40 26.58 -26.46
C TYR A 456 -9.35 25.61 -25.27
N ARG A 457 -8.39 24.69 -25.26
CA ARG A 457 -8.15 23.72 -24.17
C ARG A 457 -7.92 24.43 -22.84
N LEU A 458 -6.95 25.34 -22.78
CA LEU A 458 -6.64 26.09 -21.56
C LEU A 458 -7.84 26.92 -21.09
N GLN A 459 -8.63 27.47 -22.01
CA GLN A 459 -9.87 28.17 -21.65
C GLN A 459 -10.90 27.23 -21.01
N MET A 460 -11.10 26.02 -21.55
CA MET A 460 -12.05 25.04 -20.99
C MET A 460 -11.60 24.52 -19.63
N VAL A 461 -10.30 24.22 -19.47
CA VAL A 461 -9.70 23.84 -18.18
C VAL A 461 -9.90 24.95 -17.15
N ASN A 462 -9.64 26.20 -17.52
CA ASN A 462 -9.88 27.36 -16.65
C ASN A 462 -11.36 27.55 -16.31
N HIS A 463 -12.28 27.33 -17.25
CA HIS A 463 -13.72 27.40 -16.99
C HIS A 463 -14.12 26.38 -15.92
N ILE A 464 -13.65 25.13 -16.02
CA ILE A 464 -13.93 24.11 -14.99
C ILE A 464 -13.31 24.54 -13.67
N GLN A 465 -12.01 24.86 -13.64
CA GLN A 465 -11.31 25.17 -12.40
C GLN A 465 -11.97 26.32 -11.64
N TYR A 466 -12.16 27.47 -12.31
CA TYR A 466 -12.73 28.66 -11.68
C TYR A 466 -14.18 28.45 -11.21
N LEU A 467 -15.01 27.79 -12.02
CA LEU A 467 -16.42 27.58 -11.66
C LEU A 467 -16.57 26.50 -10.60
N SER A 468 -15.76 25.45 -10.61
CA SER A 468 -15.70 24.46 -9.54
C SER A 468 -15.36 25.10 -8.20
N GLU A 469 -14.32 25.95 -8.16
CA GLU A 469 -13.93 26.67 -6.96
C GLU A 469 -15.04 27.61 -6.48
N ALA A 470 -15.66 28.36 -7.39
CA ALA A 470 -16.76 29.26 -7.06
C ALA A 470 -18.00 28.52 -6.54
N ILE A 471 -18.34 27.35 -7.10
CA ILE A 471 -19.42 26.49 -6.61
C ILE A 471 -19.07 26.02 -5.20
N LEU A 472 -17.84 25.51 -5.01
CA LEU A 472 -17.38 24.98 -3.73
C LEU A 472 -17.44 26.06 -2.64
N GLN A 473 -16.88 27.25 -2.88
CA GLN A 473 -16.92 28.38 -1.95
C GLN A 473 -18.36 28.74 -1.55
N ARG A 474 -19.28 28.85 -2.52
CA ARG A 474 -20.69 29.17 -2.25
C ARG A 474 -21.43 28.08 -1.47
N LEU A 475 -21.09 26.82 -1.68
CA LEU A 475 -21.69 25.71 -0.93
C LEU A 475 -21.18 25.64 0.51
N LEU A 476 -19.92 26.02 0.74
CA LEU A 476 -19.25 25.87 2.02
C LEU A 476 -19.31 27.12 2.90
N ASP A 477 -19.63 28.29 2.34
CA ASP A 477 -19.83 29.53 3.10
C ASP A 477 -21.16 29.51 3.88
N ARG A 478 -21.20 28.62 4.88
CA ARG A 478 -22.32 28.45 5.81
C ARG A 478 -21.85 27.79 7.09
N THR A 479 -22.67 27.92 8.11
CA THR A 479 -22.48 27.25 9.40
C THR A 479 -23.41 26.05 9.57
N ILE A 480 -22.95 25.08 10.35
CA ILE A 480 -23.75 23.96 10.85
C ILE A 480 -23.66 23.96 12.37
N VAL A 481 -24.75 23.56 13.03
CA VAL A 481 -24.78 23.38 14.50
C VAL A 481 -24.65 21.89 14.80
N ARG A 482 -23.80 21.56 15.79
CA ARG A 482 -23.72 20.22 16.37
C ARG A 482 -24.02 20.29 17.85
N THR A 483 -24.86 19.36 18.30
CA THR A 483 -25.30 19.26 19.68
C THR A 483 -24.62 18.08 20.34
N PHE A 484 -23.99 18.32 21.48
CA PHE A 484 -23.35 17.34 22.34
C PHE A 484 -24.16 17.20 23.64
N SER A 485 -23.63 16.43 24.59
CA SER A 485 -24.32 16.11 25.84
C SER A 485 -24.79 17.36 26.59
N ASN A 486 -23.91 18.37 26.70
CA ASN A 486 -24.12 19.56 27.53
C ASN A 486 -23.90 20.89 26.79
N PHE A 487 -23.53 20.87 25.50
CA PHE A 487 -23.17 22.07 24.74
C PHE A 487 -23.47 21.92 23.25
N GLN A 488 -23.44 23.03 22.54
CA GLN A 488 -23.53 23.09 21.10
C GLN A 488 -22.30 23.76 20.51
N VAL A 489 -21.88 23.34 19.33
CA VAL A 489 -20.81 24.01 18.57
C VAL A 489 -21.33 24.46 17.23
N VAL A 490 -20.87 25.63 16.79
CA VAL A 490 -21.16 26.18 15.47
C VAL A 490 -19.92 26.04 14.61
N VAL A 491 -20.05 25.35 13.49
CA VAL A 491 -18.92 25.04 12.60
C VAL A 491 -19.11 25.68 11.25
N ASN A 492 -18.11 26.42 10.78
CA ASN A 492 -18.05 26.93 9.42
C ASN A 492 -17.36 25.91 8.51
N LEU A 493 -18.08 25.38 7.52
CA LEU A 493 -17.58 24.32 6.65
C LEU A 493 -16.45 24.80 5.73
N GLY A 494 -16.55 26.03 5.20
CA GLY A 494 -15.58 26.59 4.26
C GLY A 494 -14.26 26.96 4.92
N LYS A 495 -14.32 27.58 6.10
CA LYS A 495 -13.13 27.87 6.91
C LYS A 495 -12.57 26.65 7.62
N ARG A 496 -13.36 25.56 7.69
CA ARG A 496 -13.06 24.35 8.47
C ARG A 496 -12.75 24.70 9.93
N GLN A 497 -13.58 25.53 10.53
CA GLN A 497 -13.37 26.04 11.88
C GLN A 497 -14.64 25.94 12.72
N ILE A 498 -14.48 25.53 13.97
CA ILE A 498 -15.45 25.79 15.03
C ILE A 498 -15.32 27.27 15.39
N VAL A 499 -16.41 28.01 15.21
CA VAL A 499 -16.42 29.47 15.38
C VAL A 499 -17.01 29.88 16.72
N GLU A 500 -17.95 29.11 17.27
CA GLU A 500 -18.65 29.41 18.52
C GLU A 500 -18.98 28.12 19.29
N ILE A 501 -19.03 28.24 20.62
CA ILE A 501 -19.50 27.21 21.55
C ILE A 501 -20.60 27.81 22.42
N ASN A 502 -21.76 27.16 22.45
CA ASN A 502 -22.95 27.64 23.12
C ASN A 502 -23.46 26.61 24.13
N ALA A 503 -24.22 27.08 25.12
CA ALA A 503 -25.02 26.19 25.97
C ALA A 503 -26.10 25.49 25.13
N LEU A 504 -26.73 24.44 25.68
CA LEU A 504 -27.85 23.76 25.00
C LEU A 504 -28.99 24.74 24.67
N GLU A 505 -29.68 24.47 23.57
CA GLU A 505 -30.79 25.30 23.08
C GLU A 505 -31.86 25.50 24.17
N GLY A 506 -32.18 26.77 24.46
CA GLY A 506 -33.12 27.16 25.51
C GLY A 506 -32.47 27.51 26.87
N LEU A 507 -31.16 27.31 27.04
CA LEU A 507 -30.41 27.80 28.20
C LEU A 507 -29.83 29.21 27.93
N PRO A 508 -29.62 30.02 28.97
CA PRO A 508 -28.91 31.29 28.81
C PRO A 508 -27.47 31.02 28.35
N GLN A 509 -26.96 31.85 27.46
CA GLN A 509 -25.54 31.80 27.12
C GLN A 509 -24.72 32.10 28.37
N VAL A 510 -23.83 31.17 28.71
CA VAL A 510 -22.92 31.27 29.86
C VAL A 510 -21.48 31.30 29.35
N PRO A 511 -20.52 31.86 30.13
CA PRO A 511 -19.10 31.77 29.80
C PRO A 511 -18.66 30.33 29.56
N ILE A 512 -17.71 30.12 28.64
CA ILE A 512 -17.12 28.80 28.33
C ILE A 512 -16.62 28.04 29.58
N SER A 513 -16.14 28.77 30.59
CA SER A 513 -15.75 28.23 31.89
C SER A 513 -16.85 27.52 32.67
N LEU A 514 -18.12 27.93 32.49
CA LEU A 514 -19.26 27.27 33.08
C LEU A 514 -19.77 26.09 32.24
N ILE A 515 -19.53 26.11 30.92
CA ILE A 515 -19.86 25.01 30.01
C ILE A 515 -18.90 23.83 30.25
N PHE A 516 -17.60 24.11 30.37
CA PHE A 516 -16.55 23.13 30.58
C PHE A 516 -15.98 23.17 32.00
N ASN A 517 -16.86 23.27 32.99
CA ASN A 517 -16.47 23.07 34.40
C ASN A 517 -16.17 21.59 34.73
N ASP A 518 -16.54 20.67 33.82
CA ASP A 518 -16.33 19.23 33.89
C ASP A 518 -15.38 18.76 32.76
N PRO A 519 -14.20 18.18 33.06
CA PRO A 519 -13.21 17.79 32.05
C PRO A 519 -13.68 16.83 30.94
N PRO A 520 -14.52 15.82 31.20
CA PRO A 520 -15.06 14.93 30.16
C PRO A 520 -15.86 15.66 29.08
N ALA A 521 -16.61 16.72 29.40
CA ALA A 521 -17.34 17.51 28.39
C ALA A 521 -16.37 18.27 27.48
N LEU A 522 -15.26 18.78 28.04
CA LEU A 522 -14.19 19.39 27.25
C LEU A 522 -13.50 18.37 26.35
N LEU A 523 -13.22 17.17 26.85
CA LEU A 523 -12.61 16.12 26.03
C LEU A 523 -13.58 15.59 24.97
N GLU A 524 -14.90 15.65 25.18
CA GLU A 524 -15.90 15.37 24.14
C GLU A 524 -15.82 16.35 22.95
N LEU A 525 -15.54 17.64 23.22
CA LEU A 525 -15.24 18.61 22.15
C LEU A 525 -13.97 18.20 21.38
N PHE A 526 -12.90 17.85 22.09
CA PHE A 526 -11.64 17.48 21.45
C PHE A 526 -11.70 16.12 20.74
N GLU A 527 -12.54 15.19 21.19
CA GLU A 527 -12.90 13.98 20.45
C GLU A 527 -13.53 14.33 19.10
N TYR A 528 -14.47 15.29 19.06
CA TYR A 528 -15.04 15.77 17.81
C TYR A 528 -14.02 16.47 16.91
N VAL A 529 -13.14 17.30 17.49
CA VAL A 529 -12.01 17.91 16.77
C VAL A 529 -11.03 16.82 16.26
N GLY A 530 -10.84 15.73 16.99
CA GLY A 530 -10.00 14.62 16.56
C GLY A 530 -10.66 13.76 15.47
N GLN A 531 -11.99 13.65 15.47
CA GLN A 531 -12.76 12.95 14.44
C GLN A 531 -12.86 13.76 13.13
N SER A 532 -12.65 15.07 13.19
CA SER A 532 -12.81 16.01 12.08
C SER A 532 -11.49 16.74 11.74
N GLU A 533 -11.44 17.39 10.59
CA GLU A 533 -10.31 18.28 10.25
C GLU A 533 -10.50 19.70 10.80
N TYR A 534 -11.45 19.92 11.71
CA TYR A 534 -11.76 21.26 12.18
C TYR A 534 -10.66 21.81 13.07
N ASP A 535 -10.40 23.11 12.91
CA ASP A 535 -9.66 23.90 13.89
C ASP A 535 -10.64 24.75 14.73
N LEU A 536 -10.18 25.38 15.79
CA LEU A 536 -10.92 26.42 16.50
C LEU A 536 -10.57 27.79 15.90
N SER A 537 -11.52 28.72 15.90
CA SER A 537 -11.22 30.12 15.57
C SER A 537 -10.19 30.70 16.55
N PHE A 538 -9.45 31.72 16.11
CA PHE A 538 -8.45 32.37 16.96
C PHE A 538 -9.08 32.92 18.25
N ASP A 539 -10.22 33.60 18.13
CA ASP A 539 -10.95 34.19 19.26
C ASP A 539 -11.43 33.11 20.25
N LEU A 540 -11.87 31.95 19.74
CA LEU A 540 -12.30 30.85 20.58
C LEU A 540 -11.14 30.19 21.33
N LYS A 541 -9.95 30.08 20.72
CA LYS A 541 -8.75 29.58 21.41
C LYS A 541 -8.36 30.49 22.57
N ASP A 542 -8.49 31.81 22.39
CA ASP A 542 -8.22 32.80 23.44
C ASP A 542 -9.24 32.72 24.57
N GLU A 543 -10.55 32.63 24.27
CA GLU A 543 -11.61 32.45 25.27
C GLU A 543 -11.42 31.14 26.08
N MET A 544 -11.05 30.04 25.42
CA MET A 544 -10.80 28.76 26.07
C MET A 544 -9.58 28.76 27.00
N ALA A 545 -8.68 29.75 26.92
CA ALA A 545 -7.55 29.84 27.84
C ALA A 545 -8.00 30.05 29.30
N ASP A 546 -9.20 30.58 29.54
CA ASP A 546 -9.77 30.72 30.89
C ASP A 546 -10.02 29.37 31.60
N LEU A 547 -10.14 28.27 30.84
CA LEU A 547 -10.31 26.92 31.39
C LEU A 547 -9.09 26.43 32.18
N ILE A 548 -7.89 26.95 31.86
CA ILE A 548 -6.62 26.54 32.51
C ILE A 548 -6.65 26.84 34.02
N LYS A 549 -7.39 27.86 34.45
CA LYS A 549 -7.55 28.24 35.86
C LYS A 549 -8.47 27.29 36.63
N ILE A 550 -9.35 26.56 35.92
CA ILE A 550 -10.42 25.75 36.49
C ILE A 550 -10.01 24.27 36.54
N LEU A 551 -9.23 23.80 35.56
CA LEU A 551 -8.73 22.43 35.48
C LEU A 551 -7.54 22.20 36.43
N THR A 552 -7.81 22.23 37.74
CA THR A 552 -6.81 21.97 38.77
C THR A 552 -6.50 20.46 38.90
N PRO A 553 -5.36 20.08 39.52
CA PRO A 553 -5.04 18.68 39.78
C PRO A 553 -6.15 17.93 40.52
N ASP A 554 -6.83 18.58 41.47
CA ASP A 554 -7.94 17.99 42.23
C ASP A 554 -9.14 17.65 41.32
N VAL A 555 -9.47 18.53 40.37
CA VAL A 555 -10.55 18.31 39.40
C VAL A 555 -10.22 17.14 38.47
N ILE A 556 -8.97 17.04 38.02
CA ILE A 556 -8.49 15.92 37.20
C ILE A 556 -8.54 14.62 37.98
N GLU A 557 -8.11 14.64 39.25
CA GLU A 557 -8.11 13.46 40.12
C GLU A 557 -9.52 12.88 40.30
N ILE A 558 -10.54 13.72 40.49
CA ILE A 558 -11.95 13.31 40.64
C ILE A 558 -12.48 12.59 39.38
N HIS A 559 -12.06 13.00 38.18
CA HIS A 559 -12.59 12.52 36.91
C HIS A 559 -11.65 11.55 36.17
N ARG A 560 -10.63 10.99 36.85
CA ARG A 560 -9.59 10.15 36.23
C ARG A 560 -10.14 9.05 35.32
N PRO A 561 -11.10 8.20 35.73
CA PRO A 561 -11.62 7.12 34.87
C PRO A 561 -12.26 7.65 33.57
N GLN A 562 -13.06 8.71 33.67
CA GLN A 562 -13.74 9.32 32.52
C GLN A 562 -12.74 10.02 31.60
N ILE A 563 -11.70 10.65 32.16
CA ILE A 563 -10.61 11.27 31.39
C ILE A 563 -9.86 10.20 30.59
N ALA A 564 -9.51 9.05 31.19
CA ALA A 564 -8.85 7.95 30.48
C ALA A 564 -9.72 7.38 29.34
N GLU A 565 -11.02 7.22 29.59
CA GLU A 565 -11.96 6.78 28.54
C GLU A 565 -11.99 7.77 27.37
N ARG A 566 -12.11 9.07 27.66
CA ARG A 566 -12.20 10.12 26.65
C ARG A 566 -10.88 10.31 25.89
N PHE A 567 -9.73 10.26 26.56
CA PHE A 567 -8.44 10.26 25.88
C PHE A 567 -8.25 9.02 25.01
N SER A 568 -8.73 7.84 25.44
CA SER A 568 -8.66 6.63 24.61
C SER A 568 -9.44 6.79 23.31
N LYS A 569 -10.66 7.35 23.38
CA LYS A 569 -11.46 7.68 22.19
C LYS A 569 -10.75 8.72 21.33
N LEU A 570 -10.28 9.82 21.91
CA LEU A 570 -9.55 10.88 21.21
C LEU A 570 -8.32 10.33 20.47
N MET A 571 -7.52 9.50 21.13
CA MET A 571 -6.31 8.94 20.54
C MET A 571 -6.64 8.01 19.37
N LEU A 572 -7.78 7.31 19.38
CA LEU A 572 -8.19 6.48 18.25
C LEU A 572 -8.70 7.28 17.03
N THR A 573 -8.94 8.58 17.19
CA THR A 573 -9.42 9.42 16.08
C THR A 573 -8.33 9.69 15.02
N PRO A 574 -8.71 9.92 13.75
CA PRO A 574 -7.76 10.18 12.66
C PRO A 574 -6.96 11.48 12.82
N PHE A 575 -7.52 12.52 13.46
CA PHE A 575 -6.87 13.82 13.62
C PHE A 575 -6.48 14.10 15.07
N ALA A 576 -6.15 13.06 15.84
CA ALA A 576 -5.66 13.19 17.21
C ALA A 576 -4.51 14.21 17.32
N ALA A 577 -3.56 14.20 16.38
CA ALA A 577 -2.47 15.18 16.35
C ALA A 577 -2.95 16.64 16.23
N ASN A 578 -4.03 16.89 15.47
CA ASN A 578 -4.62 18.21 15.34
C ASN A 578 -5.27 18.67 16.65
N ALA A 579 -6.07 17.80 17.28
CA ALA A 579 -6.68 18.09 18.57
C ALA A 579 -5.62 18.41 19.64
N TRP A 580 -4.56 17.60 19.71
CA TRP A 580 -3.42 17.83 20.62
C TRP A 580 -2.71 19.15 20.34
N ARG A 581 -2.47 19.49 19.07
CA ARG A 581 -1.90 20.78 18.67
C ARG A 581 -2.75 21.94 19.16
N ILE A 582 -4.07 21.88 18.99
CA ILE A 582 -5.00 22.92 19.44
C ILE A 582 -4.99 23.04 20.96
N MET A 583 -5.04 21.92 21.70
CA MET A 583 -4.94 21.93 23.18
C MET A 583 -3.61 22.52 23.68
N LEU A 584 -2.54 22.43 22.89
CA LEU A 584 -1.25 23.05 23.20
C LEU A 584 -1.17 24.52 22.78
N GLU A 585 -1.92 24.94 21.78
CA GLU A 585 -2.03 26.34 21.34
C GLU A 585 -2.83 27.18 22.33
N ILE A 586 -3.89 26.61 22.92
CA ILE A 586 -4.65 27.23 24.02
C ILE A 586 -3.72 27.35 25.24
N CYS A 587 -3.28 28.57 25.54
CA CYS A 587 -2.31 28.83 26.59
C CYS A 587 -2.53 30.18 27.28
N GLU A 588 -2.18 30.24 28.56
CA GLU A 588 -2.17 31.51 29.30
C GLU A 588 -0.97 32.37 28.87
N PRO A 589 -1.06 33.71 29.04
CA PRO A 589 0.09 34.58 28.99
C PRO A 589 1.21 34.10 29.91
N ILE A 590 2.47 34.30 29.50
CA ILE A 590 3.64 33.86 30.28
C ILE A 590 3.64 34.54 31.65
N ASN A 591 3.65 33.73 32.71
CA ASN A 591 3.72 34.17 34.10
C ASN A 591 5.18 34.40 34.56
N ALA A 592 5.37 34.88 35.79
CA ALA A 592 6.70 35.16 36.35
C ALA A 592 7.64 33.93 36.42
N GLU A 593 7.11 32.72 36.32
CA GLU A 593 7.87 31.45 36.34
C GLU A 593 8.45 31.09 34.96
N ASN A 594 8.15 31.89 33.91
CA ASN A 594 8.62 31.70 32.53
C ASN A 594 8.33 30.32 31.92
N GLN A 595 7.33 29.59 32.44
CA GLN A 595 6.89 28.32 31.86
C GLN A 595 5.56 28.49 31.14
N PRO A 596 5.40 27.91 29.94
CA PRO A 596 4.12 27.96 29.25
C PRO A 596 3.10 27.12 30.03
N ARG A 597 1.90 27.64 30.22
CA ARG A 597 0.77 26.90 30.80
C ARG A 597 -0.28 26.70 29.72
N THR A 598 -0.39 25.47 29.23
CA THR A 598 -1.31 25.09 28.16
C THR A 598 -2.49 24.28 28.69
N LEU A 599 -3.57 24.20 27.91
CA LEU A 599 -4.72 23.36 28.24
C LEU A 599 -4.32 21.89 28.36
N MET A 600 -3.52 21.37 27.41
CA MET A 600 -2.99 20.01 27.48
C MET A 600 -2.09 19.80 28.70
N GLY A 601 -1.31 20.82 29.06
CA GLY A 601 -0.44 20.83 30.22
C GLY A 601 -1.15 20.73 31.57
N CYS A 602 -2.47 20.98 31.62
CA CYS A 602 -3.28 20.72 32.82
C CYS A 602 -3.36 19.21 33.09
N PHE A 603 -3.53 18.40 32.04
CA PHE A 603 -3.61 16.93 32.13
C PHE A 603 -2.23 16.27 32.19
N ILE A 604 -1.31 16.70 31.33
CA ILE A 604 0.05 16.15 31.22
C ILE A 604 1.07 17.30 31.29
N PRO A 605 1.51 17.69 32.51
CA PRO A 605 2.42 18.82 32.73
C PRO A 605 3.76 18.70 31.99
N GLU A 606 4.20 17.48 31.68
CA GLU A 606 5.42 17.21 30.92
C GLU A 606 5.39 17.84 29.51
N THR A 607 4.20 18.02 28.91
CA THR A 607 4.05 18.66 27.60
C THR A 607 4.47 20.14 27.61
N ASN A 608 4.20 20.86 28.69
CA ASN A 608 4.64 22.25 28.86
C ASN A 608 6.18 22.37 28.84
N LYS A 609 6.87 21.39 29.43
CA LYS A 609 8.34 21.33 29.45
C LYS A 609 8.93 21.03 28.07
N MET A 610 8.19 20.32 27.20
CA MET A 610 8.63 19.98 25.85
C MET A 610 8.36 21.09 24.81
N ARG A 611 7.37 21.98 25.05
CA ARG A 611 6.78 22.90 24.04
C ARG A 611 7.79 23.70 23.22
N PHE A 612 8.87 24.15 23.84
CA PHE A 612 9.95 24.91 23.19
C PHE A 612 11.34 24.33 23.48
N LEU A 613 11.40 23.05 23.85
CA LEU A 613 12.65 22.38 24.15
C LEU A 613 13.40 22.07 22.85
N LEU A 614 14.57 22.66 22.68
CA LEU A 614 15.47 22.39 21.57
C LEU A 614 16.54 21.38 21.98
N ARG A 615 16.65 20.27 21.26
CA ARG A 615 17.69 19.25 21.44
C ARG A 615 18.15 18.76 20.08
N ASN A 616 19.43 18.42 19.94
CA ASN A 616 19.98 17.82 18.73
C ASN A 616 19.68 18.61 17.44
N LEU A 617 19.90 19.93 17.49
CA LEU A 617 19.67 20.90 16.40
C LEU A 617 20.43 20.59 15.09
N ALA A 618 21.43 19.71 15.14
CA ALA A 618 22.13 19.25 13.94
C ALA A 618 21.23 18.42 13.00
N TYR A 619 20.15 17.83 13.52
CA TYR A 619 19.29 16.91 12.77
C TYR A 619 17.79 17.22 12.90
N HIS A 620 17.34 17.81 14.01
CA HIS A 620 15.91 18.14 14.21
C HIS A 620 15.60 19.56 13.72
N GLN A 621 14.60 19.68 12.85
CA GLN A 621 14.14 20.97 12.32
C GLN A 621 13.15 21.70 13.24
N HIS A 622 12.62 21.02 14.25
CA HIS A 622 11.54 21.52 15.11
C HIS A 622 11.84 21.30 16.61
N PRO A 623 11.26 22.12 17.52
CA PRO A 623 11.24 21.82 18.94
C PRO A 623 10.62 20.44 19.24
N VAL A 624 11.02 19.82 20.35
CA VAL A 624 10.61 18.45 20.72
C VAL A 624 9.10 18.26 20.59
N CYS A 625 8.29 19.15 21.19
CA CYS A 625 6.83 19.02 21.13
C CYS A 625 6.26 19.10 19.70
N THR A 626 6.73 20.05 18.88
CA THR A 626 6.28 20.17 17.48
C THR A 626 6.68 18.93 16.67
N HIS A 627 7.89 18.42 16.90
CA HIS A 627 8.36 17.18 16.29
C HIS A 627 7.48 15.99 16.70
N THR A 628 7.19 15.82 17.99
CA THR A 628 6.30 14.77 18.52
C THR A 628 4.89 14.80 17.91
N ILE A 629 4.29 15.99 17.78
CA ILE A 629 2.96 16.13 17.15
C ILE A 629 3.03 15.80 15.66
N ASN A 630 4.08 16.24 14.98
CA ASN A 630 4.31 15.90 13.58
C ASN A 630 4.49 14.38 13.41
N ALA A 631 5.22 13.73 14.31
CA ALA A 631 5.37 12.28 14.35
C ALA A 631 4.02 11.59 14.50
N LEU A 632 3.16 12.06 15.42
CA LEU A 632 1.80 11.53 15.62
C LEU A 632 0.91 11.68 14.37
N ASP A 633 0.98 12.82 13.67
CA ASP A 633 0.28 13.02 12.39
C ASP A 633 0.82 12.05 11.31
N ARG A 634 2.13 11.83 11.26
CA ARG A 634 2.74 10.83 10.38
C ARG A 634 2.30 9.41 10.73
N THR A 635 2.12 9.08 12.01
CA THR A 635 1.61 7.78 12.43
C THR A 635 0.24 7.47 11.85
N GLN A 636 -0.68 8.45 11.86
CA GLN A 636 -1.99 8.23 11.25
C GLN A 636 -1.84 7.95 9.74
N LYS A 637 -1.01 8.71 9.04
CA LYS A 637 -0.76 8.51 7.60
C LYS A 637 -0.16 7.14 7.30
N GLU A 638 0.75 6.65 8.15
CA GLU A 638 1.34 5.31 8.00
C GLU A 638 0.35 4.19 8.38
N LEU A 639 -0.56 4.41 9.34
CA LEU A 639 -1.67 3.49 9.61
C LEU A 639 -2.64 3.42 8.43
N ASP A 640 -3.00 4.55 7.84
CA ASP A 640 -3.87 4.62 6.66
C ASP A 640 -3.20 3.94 5.46
N ARG A 641 -1.88 4.12 5.31
CA ARG A 641 -1.07 3.41 4.31
C ARG A 641 -1.03 1.92 4.56
N LEU A 642 -0.82 1.48 5.80
CA LEU A 642 -0.83 0.05 6.16
C LEU A 642 -2.19 -0.57 5.84
N LYS A 643 -3.30 0.13 6.14
CA LYS A 643 -4.65 -0.32 5.83
C LYS A 643 -4.89 -0.48 4.32
N LYS A 644 -4.29 0.40 3.51
CA LYS A 644 -4.43 0.40 2.04
C LYS A 644 -3.51 -0.60 1.34
N ASP A 645 -2.22 -0.57 1.67
CA ASP A 645 -1.18 -1.30 0.96
C ASP A 645 -0.98 -2.72 1.53
N TYR A 646 -1.31 -2.95 2.81
CA TYR A 646 -1.09 -4.21 3.55
C TYR A 646 -2.30 -4.58 4.43
N GLN A 647 -3.47 -4.74 3.81
CA GLN A 647 -4.72 -4.99 4.54
C GLN A 647 -4.63 -6.20 5.48
N GLU A 648 -3.89 -7.24 5.09
CA GLU A 648 -3.64 -8.44 5.91
C GLU A 648 -2.89 -8.14 7.22
N LEU A 649 -1.94 -7.20 7.18
CA LEU A 649 -1.20 -6.78 8.37
C LEU A 649 -2.05 -5.94 9.30
N TYR A 650 -2.83 -5.03 8.72
CA TYR A 650 -3.71 -4.14 9.49
C TYR A 650 -4.75 -4.92 10.31
N GLN A 651 -5.23 -6.07 9.79
CA GLN A 651 -6.20 -6.93 10.48
C GLN A 651 -5.70 -7.52 11.81
N TYR A 652 -4.38 -7.56 12.05
CA TYR A 652 -3.82 -7.99 13.34
C TYR A 652 -3.84 -6.90 14.42
N LEU A 653 -4.09 -5.64 14.05
CA LEU A 653 -4.10 -4.52 15.00
C LEU A 653 -5.49 -4.32 15.61
N GLU A 654 -5.57 -4.44 16.93
CA GLU A 654 -6.74 -4.08 17.72
C GLU A 654 -6.66 -2.61 18.17
N PRO A 655 -7.78 -1.99 18.60
CA PRO A 655 -7.77 -0.62 19.11
C PRO A 655 -6.74 -0.37 20.22
N LYS A 656 -6.51 -1.34 21.11
CA LYS A 656 -5.47 -1.24 22.15
C LYS A 656 -4.05 -1.10 21.60
N HIS A 657 -3.74 -1.74 20.48
CA HIS A 657 -2.42 -1.64 19.83
C HIS A 657 -2.22 -0.26 19.20
N ILE A 658 -3.27 0.30 18.58
CA ILE A 658 -3.24 1.65 18.00
C ILE A 658 -3.12 2.71 19.10
N LEU A 659 -3.81 2.50 20.21
CA LEU A 659 -3.71 3.36 21.40
C LEU A 659 -2.29 3.36 21.97
N ALA A 660 -1.69 2.19 22.15
CA ALA A 660 -0.30 2.05 22.61
C ALA A 660 0.69 2.72 21.66
N LEU A 661 0.50 2.56 20.34
CA LEU A 661 1.33 3.21 19.32
C LEU A 661 1.33 4.73 19.46
N LYS A 662 0.14 5.34 19.53
CA LYS A 662 0.01 6.79 19.55
C LYS A 662 0.51 7.38 20.87
N TRP A 663 0.31 6.70 22.00
CA TRP A 663 0.92 7.10 23.27
C TRP A 663 2.44 6.93 23.27
N GLY A 664 2.95 5.82 22.74
CA GLY A 664 4.37 5.57 22.57
C GLY A 664 5.05 6.67 21.76
N ILE A 665 4.41 7.13 20.68
CA ILE A 665 4.93 8.22 19.86
C ILE A 665 4.81 9.58 20.53
N LEU A 666 3.74 9.86 21.29
CA LEU A 666 3.66 11.10 22.06
C LEU A 666 4.76 11.21 23.14
N PHE A 667 5.20 10.07 23.67
CA PHE A 667 6.18 10.04 24.75
C PHE A 667 7.59 9.59 24.32
N HIS A 668 7.82 9.26 23.05
CA HIS A 668 9.10 8.67 22.60
C HIS A 668 10.32 9.52 22.99
N ASP A 669 10.13 10.84 23.01
CA ASP A 669 11.16 11.84 23.26
C ASP A 669 11.05 12.52 24.64
N VAL A 670 10.10 12.10 25.50
CA VAL A 670 9.80 12.79 26.77
C VAL A 670 10.99 12.80 27.74
N GLY A 671 11.89 11.82 27.64
CA GLY A 671 13.13 11.75 28.43
C GLY A 671 14.10 12.91 28.19
N LYS A 672 13.97 13.66 27.09
CA LYS A 672 14.79 14.85 26.78
C LYS A 672 14.59 16.01 27.76
N ILE A 673 13.51 15.97 28.56
CA ILE A 673 13.21 16.95 29.62
C ILE A 673 14.33 16.99 30.67
N ASP A 674 14.89 15.83 31.03
CA ASP A 674 15.99 15.74 31.99
C ASP A 674 17.33 15.47 31.25
N PRO A 675 18.27 16.44 31.22
CA PRO A 675 19.56 16.26 30.56
C PRO A 675 20.54 15.35 31.32
N GLN A 676 20.27 14.97 32.58
CA GLN A 676 21.25 14.26 33.44
C GLN A 676 21.06 12.74 33.50
N THR A 677 19.98 12.21 32.95
CA THR A 677 19.64 10.77 32.97
C THR A 677 19.57 10.20 31.56
N ASP A 678 19.83 8.89 31.42
CA ASP A 678 19.64 8.20 30.13
C ASP A 678 18.17 8.37 29.67
N HIS A 679 17.99 9.03 28.52
CA HIS A 679 16.69 9.53 28.08
C HIS A 679 15.67 8.42 27.81
N GLU A 680 16.10 7.23 27.41
CA GLU A 680 15.20 6.10 27.12
C GLU A 680 14.61 5.50 28.42
N VAL A 681 15.42 5.35 29.46
CA VAL A 681 14.97 4.79 30.76
C VAL A 681 14.17 5.82 31.56
N SER A 682 14.59 7.08 31.57
CA SER A 682 13.83 8.16 32.20
C SER A 682 12.48 8.41 31.49
N GLY A 683 12.46 8.29 30.16
CA GLY A 683 11.26 8.47 29.33
C GLY A 683 10.13 7.49 29.67
N THR A 684 10.44 6.20 29.85
CA THR A 684 9.43 5.19 30.22
C THR A 684 8.78 5.49 31.57
N SER A 685 9.57 5.82 32.59
CA SER A 685 9.04 6.14 33.93
C SER A 685 8.15 7.40 33.90
N ILE A 686 8.54 8.41 33.12
CA ILE A 686 7.74 9.63 32.94
C ILE A 686 6.42 9.32 32.23
N ALA A 687 6.47 8.52 31.15
CA ALA A 687 5.28 8.15 30.38
C ALA A 687 4.27 7.36 31.22
N VAL A 688 4.72 6.36 31.98
CA VAL A 688 3.85 5.57 32.86
C VAL A 688 3.18 6.47 33.90
N LYS A 689 3.94 7.33 34.60
CA LYS A 689 3.38 8.27 35.57
C LYS A 689 2.38 9.25 34.95
N ALA A 690 2.63 9.67 33.71
CA ALA A 690 1.72 10.56 32.98
C ALA A 690 0.40 9.85 32.63
N LEU A 691 0.46 8.59 32.19
CA LEU A 691 -0.72 7.78 31.88
C LEU A 691 -1.53 7.45 33.14
N GLU A 692 -0.87 7.07 34.25
CA GLU A 692 -1.52 6.83 35.55
C GLU A 692 -2.25 8.08 36.06
N ARG A 693 -1.65 9.27 35.85
CA ARG A 693 -2.25 10.56 36.27
C ARG A 693 -3.56 10.86 35.56
N ILE A 694 -3.69 10.48 34.30
CA ILE A 694 -4.92 10.67 33.52
C ILE A 694 -5.86 9.47 33.59
N GLY A 695 -5.57 8.47 34.42
CA GLY A 695 -6.48 7.40 34.80
C GLY A 695 -6.29 6.03 34.13
N TYR A 696 -5.18 5.80 33.41
CA TYR A 696 -4.87 4.47 32.86
C TYR A 696 -4.28 3.54 33.93
N ASP A 697 -4.66 2.26 33.92
CA ASP A 697 -4.19 1.21 34.84
C ASP A 697 -3.82 -0.12 34.13
N ASP A 698 -3.78 -0.12 32.80
CA ASP A 698 -3.49 -1.31 31.99
C ASP A 698 -1.98 -1.57 31.84
N GLN A 699 -1.52 -2.69 32.42
CA GLN A 699 -0.13 -3.14 32.36
C GLN A 699 0.32 -3.55 30.94
N GLU A 700 -0.58 -4.07 30.10
CA GLU A 700 -0.27 -4.42 28.71
C GLU A 700 0.03 -3.15 27.91
N LEU A 701 -0.81 -2.12 28.07
CA LEU A 701 -0.60 -0.80 27.49
C LEU A 701 0.74 -0.20 27.93
N PHE A 702 1.06 -0.23 29.22
CA PHE A 702 2.32 0.30 29.74
C PHE A 702 3.54 -0.43 29.19
N THR A 703 3.45 -1.75 29.04
CA THR A 703 4.52 -2.57 28.47
C THR A 703 4.77 -2.20 27.01
N LEU A 704 3.71 -2.09 26.21
CA LEU A 704 3.82 -1.71 24.79
C LEU A 704 4.32 -0.27 24.62
N VAL A 705 3.79 0.69 25.38
CA VAL A 705 4.26 2.08 25.35
C VAL A 705 5.74 2.15 25.72
N SER A 706 6.16 1.41 26.76
CA SER A 706 7.56 1.37 27.18
C SER A 706 8.47 0.75 26.11
N LEU A 707 8.06 -0.36 25.49
CA LEU A 707 8.78 -0.98 24.38
C LEU A 707 9.00 0.02 23.24
N LEU A 708 7.96 0.77 22.87
CA LEU A 708 8.03 1.76 21.80
C LEU A 708 8.93 2.93 22.15
N ILE A 709 8.89 3.44 23.38
CA ILE A 709 9.77 4.52 23.83
C ILE A 709 11.23 4.05 23.85
N VAL A 710 11.52 2.85 24.35
CA VAL A 710 12.89 2.33 24.41
C VAL A 710 13.45 2.12 23.00
N HIS A 711 12.64 1.67 22.05
CA HIS A 711 13.11 1.27 20.72
C HIS A 711 12.68 2.19 19.58
N HIS A 712 12.29 3.44 19.86
CA HIS A 712 11.76 4.38 18.84
C HIS A 712 12.75 4.75 17.72
N THR A 713 14.07 4.58 17.94
CA THR A 713 15.09 4.74 16.88
C THR A 713 15.78 3.43 16.48
N THR A 714 15.51 2.33 17.18
CA THR A 714 16.30 1.09 17.02
C THR A 714 16.14 0.48 15.63
N VAL A 715 14.92 0.44 15.05
CA VAL A 715 14.70 -0.13 13.72
C VAL A 715 15.35 0.75 12.64
N VAL A 716 15.31 2.08 12.80
CA VAL A 716 16.03 3.01 11.91
C VAL A 716 17.53 2.73 11.98
N GLN A 717 18.08 2.58 13.19
CA GLN A 717 19.48 2.25 13.38
C GLN A 717 19.82 0.89 12.78
N LEU A 718 19.03 -0.16 13.01
CA LEU A 718 19.23 -1.49 12.44
C LEU A 718 19.22 -1.44 10.90
N SER A 719 18.31 -0.68 10.30
CA SER A 719 18.26 -0.51 8.83
C SER A 719 19.46 0.23 8.23
N ARG A 720 20.19 1.04 9.02
CA ARG A 720 21.28 1.92 8.56
C ARG A 720 22.69 1.49 8.97
N THR A 721 22.82 0.95 10.18
CA THR A 721 24.08 0.62 10.86
C THR A 721 24.39 -0.87 10.78
N SER A 722 23.37 -1.70 10.59
CA SER A 722 23.63 -3.09 10.26
C SER A 722 24.20 -3.11 8.87
N ALA A 723 25.45 -3.55 8.76
CA ALA A 723 25.87 -4.11 7.51
C ALA A 723 25.77 -5.65 7.55
N TYR A 724 25.20 -6.25 8.60
CA TYR A 724 24.59 -7.58 8.52
C TYR A 724 23.08 -7.39 8.60
N PHE A 725 22.44 -7.30 7.43
CA PHE A 725 20.99 -7.17 7.32
C PHE A 725 20.27 -8.22 8.19
N ASP A 726 20.76 -9.43 8.06
CA ASP A 726 20.58 -10.67 8.79
C ASP A 726 20.59 -10.59 10.33
N GLN A 727 21.68 -10.07 10.89
CA GLN A 727 21.82 -9.91 12.34
C GLN A 727 20.89 -8.79 12.83
N ALA A 728 20.62 -7.80 11.97
CA ALA A 728 19.60 -6.82 12.24
C ALA A 728 18.19 -7.41 12.20
N LEU A 729 17.88 -8.32 11.27
CA LEU A 729 16.61 -9.04 11.24
C LEU A 729 16.43 -9.86 12.52
N GLN A 730 17.44 -10.65 12.90
CA GLN A 730 17.46 -11.36 14.18
C GLN A 730 17.21 -10.40 15.34
N SER A 731 18.00 -9.33 15.45
CA SER A 731 17.90 -8.38 16.56
C SER A 731 16.53 -7.73 16.58
N PHE A 732 15.95 -7.44 15.42
CA PHE A 732 14.62 -6.87 15.31
C PHE A 732 13.54 -7.86 15.78
N PHE A 733 13.64 -9.15 15.43
CA PHE A 733 12.73 -10.18 15.93
C PHE A 733 12.84 -10.39 17.44
N GLU A 734 14.05 -10.38 17.98
CA GLU A 734 14.25 -10.50 19.44
C GLU A 734 13.71 -9.28 20.18
N ILE A 735 13.93 -8.07 19.67
CA ILE A 735 13.35 -6.84 20.24
C ILE A 735 11.83 -6.86 20.17
N ALA A 736 11.27 -7.39 19.08
CA ALA A 736 9.83 -7.55 18.92
C ALA A 736 9.25 -8.74 19.72
N ASP A 737 10.06 -9.42 20.54
CA ASP A 737 9.66 -10.64 21.26
C ASP A 737 8.99 -11.69 20.35
N ARG A 738 9.48 -11.78 19.11
CA ARG A 738 8.98 -12.66 18.05
C ARG A 738 7.47 -12.53 17.82
N ASN A 739 6.88 -11.37 18.13
CA ASN A 739 5.46 -11.07 17.98
C ASN A 739 5.24 -10.13 16.79
N LEU A 740 4.37 -10.54 15.85
CA LEU A 740 4.05 -9.75 14.65
C LEU A 740 3.48 -8.37 14.97
N ILE A 741 2.66 -8.26 16.01
CA ILE A 741 2.08 -6.98 16.44
C ILE A 741 3.22 -6.03 16.84
N ASN A 742 4.18 -6.50 17.62
CA ASN A 742 5.33 -5.69 18.04
C ASN A 742 6.21 -5.28 16.85
N VAL A 743 6.42 -6.17 15.87
CA VAL A 743 7.14 -5.85 14.62
C VAL A 743 6.45 -4.69 13.90
N ILE A 744 5.13 -4.75 13.75
CA ILE A 744 4.33 -3.69 13.12
C ILE A 744 4.41 -2.39 13.93
N LEU A 745 4.21 -2.45 15.24
CA LEU A 745 4.20 -1.26 16.11
C LEU A 745 5.57 -0.57 16.15
N LEU A 746 6.65 -1.33 16.29
CA LEU A 746 8.02 -0.80 16.29
C LEU A 746 8.36 -0.16 14.95
N PHE A 747 7.99 -0.80 13.84
CA PHE A 747 8.16 -0.22 12.51
C PHE A 747 7.40 1.09 12.37
N LEU A 748 6.10 1.11 12.70
CA LEU A 748 5.26 2.31 12.59
C LEU A 748 5.77 3.46 13.46
N CYS A 749 6.23 3.17 14.68
CA CYS A 749 6.86 4.15 15.57
C CYS A 749 8.13 4.73 14.94
N ASN A 750 9.05 3.86 14.52
CA ASN A 750 10.35 4.25 13.97
C ASN A 750 10.23 5.04 12.66
N ILE A 751 9.34 4.62 11.75
CA ILE A 751 9.17 5.32 10.46
C ILE A 751 8.49 6.68 10.64
N SER A 752 7.54 6.78 11.57
CA SER A 752 6.85 8.05 11.87
C SER A 752 7.80 9.08 12.44
N ASP A 753 8.59 8.67 13.45
CA ASP A 753 9.65 9.49 14.04
C ASP A 753 10.65 9.91 12.95
N TYR A 754 11.22 8.94 12.23
CA TYR A 754 12.23 9.17 11.21
C TYR A 754 11.83 10.21 10.15
N ILE A 755 10.60 10.12 9.63
CA ILE A 755 10.04 11.08 8.65
C ILE A 755 9.90 12.47 9.27
N SER A 756 9.51 12.56 10.54
CA SER A 756 9.22 13.82 11.24
C SER A 756 10.46 14.59 11.71
N VAL A 757 11.66 13.99 11.65
CA VAL A 757 12.93 14.65 12.00
C VAL A 757 13.33 15.71 10.97
N SER A 758 13.20 15.42 9.67
CA SER A 758 13.55 16.35 8.58
C SER A 758 12.92 16.01 7.23
N ASP A 759 12.74 17.00 6.35
CA ASP A 759 12.26 16.80 4.98
C ASP A 759 13.13 15.84 4.16
N SER A 760 14.45 15.88 4.34
CA SER A 760 15.35 14.93 3.67
C SER A 760 15.04 13.48 4.04
N ASN A 761 14.70 13.21 5.31
CA ASN A 761 14.33 11.87 5.76
C ASN A 761 13.00 11.41 5.18
N ALA A 762 12.04 12.34 5.03
CA ALA A 762 10.75 12.04 4.41
C ALA A 762 10.90 11.49 2.99
N HIS A 763 11.90 11.96 2.24
CA HIS A 763 12.22 11.45 0.91
C HIS A 763 13.10 10.19 0.90
N SER A 764 13.78 9.85 2.01
CA SER A 764 14.71 8.71 2.10
C SER A 764 14.21 7.55 2.98
N THR A 765 12.93 7.21 2.88
CA THR A 765 12.32 6.08 3.63
C THR A 765 12.55 4.70 3.01
N ARG A 766 13.10 4.63 1.79
CA ARG A 766 13.18 3.39 1.00
C ARG A 766 13.90 2.27 1.75
N SER A 767 15.05 2.54 2.35
CA SER A 767 15.83 1.52 3.07
C SER A 767 15.06 0.92 4.26
N LEU A 768 14.37 1.76 5.03
CA LEU A 768 13.59 1.34 6.20
C LEU A 768 12.36 0.52 5.78
N ARG A 769 11.67 0.94 4.72
CA ARG A 769 10.53 0.19 4.18
C ARG A 769 10.97 -1.14 3.60
N THR A 770 12.04 -1.18 2.82
CA THR A 770 12.60 -2.45 2.31
C THR A 770 13.04 -3.37 3.44
N PHE A 771 13.65 -2.84 4.51
CA PHE A 771 13.98 -3.63 5.69
C PHE A 771 12.74 -4.25 6.34
N PHE A 772 11.66 -3.49 6.48
CA PHE A 772 10.39 -3.99 7.01
C PHE A 772 9.75 -5.06 6.11
N GLU A 773 9.71 -4.85 4.79
CA GLU A 773 9.16 -5.83 3.84
C GLU A 773 9.87 -7.18 3.92
N GLU A 774 11.20 -7.16 3.96
CA GLU A 774 11.99 -8.38 4.09
C GLU A 774 11.83 -9.02 5.47
N THR A 775 11.73 -8.21 6.54
CA THR A 775 11.39 -8.73 7.88
C THR A 775 10.05 -9.46 7.85
N TYR A 776 9.03 -8.84 7.26
CA TYR A 776 7.69 -9.43 7.17
C TYR A 776 7.69 -10.74 6.39
N ARG A 777 8.38 -10.79 5.24
CA ARG A 777 8.51 -12.02 4.43
C ARG A 777 9.13 -13.16 5.22
N VAL A 778 10.26 -12.91 5.88
CA VAL A 778 10.94 -13.92 6.71
C VAL A 778 10.02 -14.40 7.83
N PHE A 779 9.33 -13.49 8.51
CA PHE A 779 8.39 -13.85 9.58
C PHE A 779 7.21 -14.70 9.09
N ALA A 780 6.63 -14.34 7.94
CA ALA A 780 5.51 -15.06 7.34
C ALA A 780 5.92 -16.48 6.95
N GLU A 781 7.11 -16.64 6.35
CA GLU A 781 7.68 -17.95 6.00
C GLU A 781 7.95 -18.79 7.25
N MET A 782 8.56 -18.21 8.30
CA MET A 782 8.79 -18.88 9.59
C MET A 782 7.48 -19.48 10.14
N ARG A 783 6.41 -18.70 10.17
CA ARG A 783 5.11 -19.12 10.72
C ARG A 783 4.48 -20.25 9.89
N SER A 784 4.65 -20.23 8.57
CA SER A 784 4.09 -21.24 7.66
C SER A 784 4.75 -22.61 7.79
N SER A 785 6.00 -22.66 8.26
CA SER A 785 6.86 -23.84 8.18
C SER A 785 6.62 -24.91 9.26
N GLN A 786 5.78 -24.67 10.28
CA GLN A 786 5.47 -25.58 11.42
C GLN A 786 6.70 -26.17 12.16
N LYS A 787 7.93 -25.76 11.86
CA LYS A 787 9.14 -26.30 12.48
C LYS A 787 9.50 -25.52 13.73
N GLN A 788 9.52 -26.24 14.84
CA GLN A 788 9.95 -25.83 16.18
C GLN A 788 11.48 -25.73 16.32
N GLU A 789 12.23 -25.38 15.27
CA GLU A 789 13.68 -25.12 15.39
C GLU A 789 13.89 -23.69 15.92
N ASP A 790 15.03 -23.44 16.57
CA ASP A 790 15.35 -22.12 17.12
C ASP A 790 15.23 -21.08 15.99
N SER A 791 14.54 -19.97 16.24
CA SER A 791 14.30 -18.92 15.22
C SER A 791 15.60 -18.44 14.55
N MET A 792 16.70 -18.60 15.28
CA MET A 792 18.06 -18.37 14.82
C MET A 792 18.54 -19.29 13.72
N ASP A 793 18.19 -20.57 13.79
CA ASP A 793 18.55 -21.55 12.79
C ASP A 793 17.75 -21.33 11.51
N PHE A 794 16.48 -20.94 11.61
CA PHE A 794 15.68 -20.57 10.44
C PHE A 794 16.25 -19.32 9.75
N ILE A 795 16.54 -18.27 10.52
CA ILE A 795 17.15 -17.05 9.99
C ILE A 795 18.47 -17.43 9.34
N GLN A 796 19.37 -18.13 10.04
CA GLN A 796 20.66 -18.55 9.48
C GLN A 796 20.53 -19.37 8.19
N THR A 797 19.54 -20.26 8.11
CA THR A 797 19.23 -21.04 6.90
C THR A 797 18.77 -20.15 5.75
N TYR A 798 17.87 -19.19 6.01
CA TYR A 798 17.43 -18.21 5.01
C TYR A 798 18.62 -17.42 4.43
N LEU A 799 19.58 -17.06 5.27
CA LEU A 799 20.78 -16.31 4.87
C LEU A 799 21.75 -17.13 4.05
N ASP A 800 21.94 -18.40 4.43
CA ASP A 800 22.77 -19.32 3.68
C ASP A 800 22.17 -19.55 2.28
N ILE A 801 20.84 -19.66 2.17
CA ILE A 801 20.14 -19.73 0.87
C ILE A 801 20.39 -18.45 0.05
N LYS A 802 20.20 -17.26 0.63
CA LYS A 802 20.44 -15.98 -0.09
C LYS A 802 21.87 -15.82 -0.56
N LYS A 803 22.84 -16.29 0.24
CA LYS A 803 24.25 -16.29 -0.15
C LYS A 803 24.50 -17.22 -1.32
N THR A 804 23.91 -18.42 -1.32
CA THR A 804 23.99 -19.36 -2.44
C THR A 804 23.35 -18.78 -3.69
N ASP A 805 22.20 -18.11 -3.58
CA ASP A 805 21.58 -17.42 -4.71
C ASP A 805 22.54 -16.36 -5.28
N LEU A 806 23.07 -15.47 -4.44
CA LEU A 806 24.02 -14.45 -4.92
C LEU A 806 25.25 -15.05 -5.62
N GLU A 807 25.78 -16.17 -5.12
CA GLU A 807 26.87 -16.89 -5.78
C GLU A 807 26.47 -17.33 -7.19
N SER A 808 25.29 -17.94 -7.33
CA SER A 808 24.75 -18.35 -8.63
C SER A 808 24.51 -17.16 -9.57
N ASP A 809 23.98 -16.04 -9.08
CA ASP A 809 23.80 -14.83 -9.90
C ASP A 809 25.14 -14.28 -10.37
N THR A 810 26.15 -14.29 -9.49
CA THR A 810 27.50 -13.84 -9.82
C THR A 810 28.13 -14.71 -10.90
N ARG A 811 27.91 -16.04 -10.85
CA ARG A 811 28.32 -16.99 -11.90
C ARG A 811 27.66 -16.65 -13.24
N ILE A 812 26.36 -16.40 -13.24
CA ILE A 812 25.62 -16.03 -14.45
C ILE A 812 26.13 -14.70 -15.02
N TYR A 813 26.32 -13.69 -14.16
CA TYR A 813 26.85 -12.39 -14.57
C TYR A 813 28.24 -12.50 -15.22
N LEU A 814 29.12 -13.37 -14.69
CA LEU A 814 30.42 -13.65 -15.31
C LEU A 814 30.29 -14.30 -16.70
N LEU A 815 29.31 -15.19 -16.89
CA LEU A 815 29.00 -15.77 -18.21
C LEU A 815 28.47 -14.69 -19.18
N ILE A 816 27.59 -13.80 -18.72
CA ILE A 816 27.09 -12.68 -19.52
C ILE A 816 28.28 -11.80 -19.96
N ASN A 817 29.11 -11.35 -19.02
CA ASN A 817 30.28 -10.51 -19.34
C ASN A 817 31.27 -11.16 -20.29
N ARG A 818 31.50 -12.47 -20.15
CA ARG A 818 32.33 -13.23 -21.09
C ARG A 818 31.68 -13.31 -22.46
N SER A 819 30.37 -13.60 -22.52
CA SER A 819 29.61 -13.67 -23.78
C SER A 819 29.58 -12.35 -24.52
N LEU A 820 29.59 -11.21 -23.81
CA LEU A 820 29.68 -9.89 -24.42
C LEU A 820 31.04 -9.64 -25.08
N ARG A 821 32.12 -10.31 -24.66
CA ARG A 821 33.45 -10.21 -25.31
C ARG A 821 33.61 -11.22 -26.45
N GLU A 822 33.03 -12.40 -26.27
CA GLU A 822 33.01 -13.49 -27.22
C GLU A 822 31.65 -13.50 -27.95
N ASN A 823 30.86 -14.57 -27.79
CA ASN A 823 29.47 -14.62 -28.20
C ASN A 823 28.67 -15.56 -27.27
N LEU A 824 27.35 -15.39 -27.23
CA LEU A 824 26.46 -16.17 -26.35
C LEU A 824 26.46 -17.67 -26.67
N VAL A 825 26.60 -18.04 -27.94
CA VAL A 825 26.53 -19.42 -28.42
C VAL A 825 27.74 -20.24 -27.93
N SER A 826 28.95 -19.67 -27.99
CA SER A 826 30.19 -20.34 -27.59
C SER A 826 30.39 -20.39 -26.08
N VAL A 827 29.89 -19.38 -25.36
CA VAL A 827 30.08 -19.26 -23.91
C VAL A 827 29.03 -20.02 -23.11
N LEU A 828 27.77 -20.06 -23.56
CA LEU A 828 26.67 -20.66 -22.81
C LEU A 828 26.05 -21.85 -23.53
N LEU A 829 25.58 -21.68 -24.77
CA LEU A 829 24.72 -22.68 -25.42
C LEU A 829 25.48 -23.97 -25.81
N THR A 830 26.65 -23.84 -26.41
CA THR A 830 27.45 -25.00 -26.86
C THR A 830 28.04 -25.79 -25.69
N PRO A 831 28.58 -25.14 -24.63
CA PRO A 831 29.02 -25.86 -23.43
C PRO A 831 27.85 -26.52 -22.69
N LEU A 832 26.70 -25.85 -22.58
CA LEU A 832 25.52 -26.38 -21.90
C LEU A 832 24.99 -27.66 -22.58
N GLU A 833 25.01 -27.71 -23.91
CA GLU A 833 24.60 -28.92 -24.65
C GLU A 833 25.48 -30.14 -24.35
N ARG A 834 26.75 -29.92 -23.99
CA ARG A 834 27.68 -30.98 -23.59
C ARG A 834 27.51 -31.40 -22.12
N ILE A 835 27.17 -30.44 -21.26
CA ILE A 835 27.05 -30.65 -19.81
C ILE A 835 25.69 -31.27 -19.46
N ASN A 836 24.59 -30.63 -19.90
CA ASN A 836 23.23 -31.03 -19.53
C ASN A 836 22.23 -30.77 -20.66
N GLN A 837 21.99 -31.79 -21.49
CA GLN A 837 21.06 -31.72 -22.62
C GLN A 837 19.61 -31.42 -22.22
N LYS A 838 19.18 -31.76 -20.99
CA LYS A 838 17.82 -31.47 -20.52
C LYS A 838 17.65 -29.99 -20.22
N GLU A 839 18.62 -29.37 -19.54
CA GLU A 839 18.62 -27.93 -19.25
C GLU A 839 18.84 -27.10 -20.53
N ARG A 840 19.62 -27.61 -21.51
CA ARG A 840 19.71 -27.01 -22.85
C ARG A 840 18.35 -26.88 -23.53
N LYS A 841 17.52 -27.94 -23.50
CA LYS A 841 16.15 -27.95 -24.06
C LYS A 841 15.19 -27.05 -23.31
N LEU A 842 15.38 -26.87 -22.00
CA LEU A 842 14.61 -25.89 -21.22
C LEU A 842 14.96 -24.45 -21.67
N LEU A 843 16.24 -24.16 -21.85
CA LEU A 843 16.74 -22.86 -22.27
C LEU A 843 16.36 -22.50 -23.72
N GLU A 844 16.17 -23.48 -24.61
CA GLU A 844 15.72 -23.28 -26.01
C GLU A 844 14.45 -22.41 -26.10
N LYS A 845 13.52 -22.58 -25.15
CA LYS A 845 12.26 -21.82 -25.12
C LYS A 845 12.46 -20.33 -24.92
N SER A 846 13.58 -19.94 -24.31
CA SER A 846 13.91 -18.55 -23.98
C SER A 846 15.10 -18.02 -24.79
N GLU A 847 15.61 -18.78 -25.76
CA GLU A 847 16.83 -18.45 -26.50
C GLU A 847 16.68 -17.16 -27.32
N ALA A 848 15.52 -16.96 -27.96
CA ALA A 848 15.22 -15.73 -28.71
C ALA A 848 15.21 -14.50 -27.79
N GLU A 849 14.66 -14.63 -26.59
CA GLU A 849 14.65 -13.55 -25.59
C GLU A 849 16.07 -13.25 -25.10
N LEU A 850 16.87 -14.28 -24.78
CA LEU A 850 18.26 -14.13 -24.36
C LEU A 850 19.11 -13.45 -25.43
N GLN A 851 18.88 -13.73 -26.72
CA GLN A 851 19.58 -13.04 -27.81
C GLN A 851 19.22 -11.56 -27.90
N VAL A 852 17.95 -11.19 -27.65
CA VAL A 852 17.52 -9.78 -27.60
C VAL A 852 18.21 -9.06 -26.43
N LEU A 853 18.12 -9.63 -25.22
CA LEU A 853 18.75 -9.06 -24.02
C LEU A 853 20.27 -8.91 -24.19
N TRP A 854 20.93 -9.93 -24.77
CA TRP A 854 22.35 -9.89 -25.08
C TRP A 854 22.71 -8.79 -26.08
N ARG A 855 21.89 -8.63 -27.12
CA ARG A 855 22.10 -7.60 -28.14
C ARG A 855 21.97 -6.20 -27.54
N ASP A 856 20.97 -5.97 -26.71
CA ASP A 856 20.74 -4.67 -26.07
C ASP A 856 21.92 -4.29 -25.16
N LEU A 857 22.44 -5.25 -24.38
CA LEU A 857 23.65 -5.06 -23.57
C LEU A 857 24.91 -4.85 -24.44
N LYS A 858 25.03 -5.55 -25.58
CA LYS A 858 26.19 -5.47 -26.47
C LYS A 858 26.26 -4.16 -27.26
N LEU A 859 25.12 -3.57 -27.60
CA LEU A 859 25.04 -2.31 -28.35
C LEU A 859 25.39 -1.08 -27.49
N GLY A 860 25.29 -1.18 -26.16
CA GLY A 860 25.65 -0.09 -25.24
C GLY A 860 24.76 1.16 -25.36
N SER A 861 23.55 1.00 -25.92
CA SER A 861 22.59 2.09 -26.13
C SER A 861 21.68 2.36 -24.92
N LEU A 862 21.86 1.60 -23.84
CA LEU A 862 21.08 1.71 -22.61
C LEU A 862 21.76 2.70 -21.65
N ASP A 863 20.95 3.44 -20.90
CA ASP A 863 21.44 4.16 -19.72
C ASP A 863 21.75 3.18 -18.58
N GLU A 864 22.31 3.67 -17.46
CA GLU A 864 22.70 2.84 -16.32
C GLU A 864 21.53 2.00 -15.80
N HIS A 865 20.34 2.63 -15.69
CA HIS A 865 19.14 1.95 -15.22
C HIS A 865 18.62 0.88 -16.21
N GLY A 866 18.61 1.17 -17.51
CA GLY A 866 18.23 0.22 -18.54
C GLY A 866 19.19 -0.96 -18.62
N THR A 867 20.48 -0.72 -18.38
CA THR A 867 21.53 -1.75 -18.35
C THR A 867 21.31 -2.71 -17.18
N ASP A 868 21.02 -2.18 -15.98
CA ASP A 868 20.72 -2.97 -14.79
C ASP A 868 19.47 -3.84 -14.99
N GLN A 869 18.36 -3.25 -15.45
CA GLN A 869 17.11 -3.97 -15.69
C GLN A 869 17.27 -5.09 -16.72
N THR A 870 18.00 -4.83 -17.80
CA THR A 870 18.25 -5.81 -18.86
C THR A 870 19.12 -6.94 -18.35
N THR A 871 20.13 -6.64 -17.55
CA THR A 871 21.02 -7.63 -16.92
C THR A 871 20.27 -8.51 -15.93
N ASP A 872 19.46 -7.93 -15.05
CA ASP A 872 18.64 -8.67 -14.08
C ASP A 872 17.66 -9.62 -14.76
N LYS A 873 17.02 -9.15 -15.85
CA LYS A 873 16.13 -9.99 -16.65
C LYS A 873 16.88 -11.15 -17.28
N PHE A 874 18.08 -10.92 -17.79
CA PHE A 874 18.95 -11.95 -18.36
C PHE A 874 19.32 -13.01 -17.31
N ILE A 875 19.80 -12.56 -16.14
CA ILE A 875 20.16 -13.43 -15.03
C ILE A 875 18.97 -14.31 -14.62
N ARG A 876 17.78 -13.71 -14.47
CA ARG A 876 16.55 -14.43 -14.11
C ARG A 876 16.18 -15.51 -15.13
N THR A 877 16.24 -15.21 -16.42
CA THR A 877 15.90 -16.18 -17.48
C THR A 877 16.85 -17.38 -17.50
N ILE A 878 18.16 -17.16 -17.25
CA ILE A 878 19.14 -18.23 -17.09
C ILE A 878 18.87 -19.04 -15.82
N ARG A 879 18.69 -18.38 -14.67
CA ARG A 879 18.43 -19.04 -13.36
C ARG A 879 17.20 -19.93 -13.38
N GLN A 880 16.14 -19.56 -14.11
CA GLN A 880 14.94 -20.40 -14.22
C GLN A 880 15.15 -21.69 -15.01
N SER A 881 16.21 -21.74 -15.82
CA SER A 881 16.45 -22.84 -16.78
C SER A 881 17.62 -23.75 -16.38
N LEU A 882 18.49 -23.29 -15.48
CA LEU A 882 19.76 -23.95 -15.12
C LEU A 882 19.86 -24.20 -13.63
N SER A 883 20.36 -25.38 -13.26
CA SER A 883 20.65 -25.71 -11.85
C SER A 883 21.99 -25.13 -11.39
N ASN A 884 22.15 -24.99 -10.06
CA ASN A 884 23.41 -24.53 -9.47
C ASN A 884 24.59 -25.45 -9.84
N GLU A 885 24.36 -26.76 -9.93
CA GLU A 885 25.38 -27.74 -10.35
C GLU A 885 25.88 -27.45 -11.77
N THR A 886 24.96 -27.25 -12.72
CA THR A 886 25.31 -26.91 -14.10
C THR A 886 26.00 -25.54 -14.20
N LEU A 887 25.58 -24.55 -13.41
CA LEU A 887 26.24 -23.23 -13.37
C LEU A 887 27.68 -23.31 -12.86
N VAL A 888 27.95 -24.14 -11.84
CA VAL A 888 29.31 -24.38 -11.33
C VAL A 888 30.20 -25.01 -12.42
N GLU A 889 29.66 -25.95 -13.20
CA GLU A 889 30.39 -26.60 -14.29
C GLU A 889 30.65 -25.64 -15.48
N LEU A 890 29.65 -24.84 -15.87
CA LEU A 890 29.80 -23.80 -16.89
C LEU A 890 30.82 -22.72 -16.50
N THR A 891 30.99 -22.48 -15.20
CA THR A 891 31.90 -21.47 -14.65
C THR A 891 33.13 -22.09 -13.97
N GLU A 892 33.51 -23.32 -14.34
CA GLU A 892 34.65 -24.05 -13.77
C GLU A 892 35.93 -23.18 -13.68
N LEU A 893 36.20 -22.39 -14.74
CA LEU A 893 37.35 -21.48 -14.81
C LEU A 893 37.35 -20.39 -13.72
N TYR A 894 36.18 -19.98 -13.23
CA TYR A 894 36.02 -18.96 -12.20
C TYR A 894 35.81 -19.55 -10.80
N SER A 895 35.53 -20.86 -10.69
CA SER A 895 35.17 -21.50 -9.42
C SER A 895 36.18 -21.31 -8.29
N PRO A 896 37.51 -21.43 -8.50
CA PRO A 896 38.47 -21.17 -7.42
C PRO A 896 38.40 -19.74 -6.87
N LEU A 897 38.19 -18.75 -7.75
CA LEU A 897 38.06 -17.34 -7.38
C LEU A 897 36.77 -17.07 -6.61
N ILE A 898 35.66 -17.59 -7.13
CA ILE A 898 34.34 -17.45 -6.50
C ILE A 898 34.35 -18.09 -5.12
N ASN A 899 34.80 -19.35 -5.02
CA ASN A 899 34.83 -20.09 -3.77
C ASN A 899 35.71 -19.38 -2.73
N TRP A 900 36.92 -18.95 -3.14
CA TRP A 900 37.81 -18.22 -2.24
C TRP A 900 37.15 -16.93 -1.74
N PHE A 901 36.57 -16.14 -2.63
CA PHE A 901 36.03 -14.83 -2.28
C PHE A 901 34.78 -14.94 -1.39
N PHE A 902 33.85 -15.83 -1.72
CA PHE A 902 32.64 -16.07 -0.92
C PHE A 902 32.94 -16.72 0.44
N ALA A 903 34.06 -17.45 0.56
CA ALA A 903 34.53 -17.98 1.84
C ALA A 903 35.33 -16.94 2.66
N SER A 904 36.05 -16.04 2.00
CA SER A 904 37.02 -15.14 2.63
C SER A 904 36.41 -13.81 3.05
N PHE A 905 35.56 -13.21 2.22
CA PHE A 905 34.97 -11.90 2.51
C PHE A 905 33.72 -12.00 3.40
N PRO A 906 33.47 -11.00 4.27
CA PRO A 906 32.31 -11.01 5.15
C PRO A 906 30.97 -11.12 4.40
N ASN A 907 30.04 -11.96 4.89
CA ASN A 907 28.65 -12.03 4.38
C ASN A 907 27.98 -10.65 4.31
N ARG A 908 28.36 -9.75 5.21
CA ARG A 908 27.99 -8.32 5.23
C ARG A 908 28.22 -7.62 3.89
N PHE A 909 29.37 -7.84 3.26
CA PHE A 909 29.65 -7.29 1.94
C PHE A 909 28.85 -8.05 0.87
N LEU A 910 28.90 -9.38 0.91
CA LEU A 910 28.29 -10.23 -0.13
C LEU A 910 26.79 -9.91 -0.25
N LEU A 911 26.01 -10.03 0.83
CA LEU A 911 24.56 -9.87 0.81
C LEU A 911 24.06 -8.44 0.58
N SER A 912 24.95 -7.44 0.62
CA SER A 912 24.61 -6.04 0.30
C SER A 912 25.07 -5.60 -1.09
N SER A 913 25.63 -6.52 -1.89
CA SER A 913 26.25 -6.22 -3.18
C SER A 913 25.51 -6.87 -4.34
N PRO A 914 25.26 -6.14 -5.45
CA PRO A 914 24.73 -6.76 -6.65
C PRO A 914 25.78 -7.71 -7.28
N PRO A 915 25.34 -8.71 -8.07
CA PRO A 915 26.22 -9.69 -8.70
C PRO A 915 27.37 -9.06 -9.50
N GLY A 916 27.09 -7.93 -10.16
CA GLY A 916 28.09 -7.19 -10.94
C GLY A 916 29.23 -6.62 -10.09
N MET A 917 28.90 -6.01 -8.95
CA MET A 917 29.90 -5.47 -8.04
C MET A 917 30.73 -6.59 -7.41
N VAL A 918 30.12 -7.75 -7.10
CA VAL A 918 30.86 -8.93 -6.63
C VAL A 918 31.82 -9.43 -7.70
N ALA A 919 31.37 -9.55 -8.95
CA ALA A 919 32.20 -9.98 -10.09
C ALA A 919 33.40 -9.06 -10.38
N GLU A 920 33.22 -7.75 -10.26
CA GLU A 920 34.33 -6.80 -10.37
C GLU A 920 35.36 -7.00 -9.26
N ASN A 921 34.89 -7.14 -8.02
CA ASN A 921 35.77 -7.38 -6.88
C ASN A 921 36.49 -8.73 -6.98
N LEU A 922 35.83 -9.79 -7.46
CA LEU A 922 36.48 -11.07 -7.76
C LEU A 922 37.72 -10.90 -8.65
N THR A 923 37.64 -10.00 -9.64
CA THR A 923 38.75 -9.72 -10.55
C THR A 923 39.89 -8.96 -9.85
N ILE A 924 39.56 -8.00 -8.99
CA ILE A 924 40.54 -7.20 -8.23
C ILE A 924 41.32 -8.08 -7.24
N PHE A 925 40.62 -8.97 -6.54
CA PHE A 925 41.20 -9.86 -5.52
C PHE A 925 41.73 -11.20 -6.08
N ASN A 926 42.00 -11.28 -7.39
CA ASN A 926 42.57 -12.48 -8.02
C ASN A 926 44.10 -12.64 -7.77
N LYS A 927 44.81 -11.54 -7.46
CA LYS A 927 46.28 -11.56 -7.30
C LYS A 927 46.70 -11.48 -5.82
N LEU A 928 46.46 -12.56 -5.08
CA LEU A 928 46.68 -12.65 -3.63
C LEU A 928 48.15 -12.65 -3.18
N GLU A 929 49.12 -12.66 -4.11
CA GLU A 929 50.55 -12.53 -3.81
C GLU A 929 50.92 -11.15 -3.20
N ARG A 930 50.01 -10.17 -3.30
CA ARG A 930 50.24 -8.83 -2.77
C ARG A 930 49.93 -8.80 -1.27
N PRO A 931 50.85 -8.28 -0.44
CA PRO A 931 50.69 -8.26 1.03
C PRO A 931 49.52 -7.39 1.50
N ALA A 932 49.07 -6.44 0.68
CA ALA A 932 47.85 -5.66 0.91
C ALA A 932 47.17 -5.36 -0.43
N ILE A 933 45.86 -5.60 -0.51
CA ILE A 933 44.98 -5.23 -1.63
C ILE A 933 43.83 -4.42 -1.05
N VAL A 934 43.52 -3.27 -1.65
CA VAL A 934 42.41 -2.42 -1.22
C VAL A 934 41.51 -2.15 -2.42
N ASN A 935 40.20 -2.19 -2.21
CA ASN A 935 39.23 -1.63 -3.15
C ASN A 935 38.33 -0.59 -2.47
N VAL A 936 37.93 0.43 -3.23
CA VAL A 936 37.06 1.52 -2.78
C VAL A 936 35.68 1.32 -3.38
N ILE A 937 34.65 1.26 -2.52
CA ILE A 937 33.25 1.16 -2.91
C ILE A 937 32.62 2.56 -2.84
N THR A 938 31.93 2.96 -3.90
CA THR A 938 31.20 4.22 -4.00
C THR A 938 29.69 3.99 -4.03
N ASN A 939 28.92 5.04 -3.74
CA ASN A 939 27.47 5.02 -3.90
C ASN A 939 27.06 5.45 -5.33
N ALA A 940 25.76 5.40 -5.66
CA ALA A 940 25.23 5.76 -6.99
C ALA A 940 25.54 7.21 -7.45
N HIS A 941 25.97 8.09 -6.53
CA HIS A 941 26.40 9.45 -6.84
C HIS A 941 27.93 9.59 -6.91
N GLY A 942 28.66 8.46 -7.00
CA GLY A 942 30.12 8.40 -7.05
C GLY A 942 30.84 8.77 -5.75
N ARG A 943 30.12 8.94 -4.63
CA ARG A 943 30.73 9.30 -3.33
C ARG A 943 31.24 8.06 -2.60
N LEU A 944 32.35 8.23 -1.90
CA LEU A 944 32.96 7.22 -1.04
C LEU A 944 31.95 6.63 -0.04
N ASN A 945 31.88 5.30 0.02
CA ASN A 945 30.92 4.57 0.86
C ASN A 945 31.59 3.51 1.75
N ALA A 946 32.46 2.66 1.19
CA ALA A 946 33.11 1.59 1.94
C ALA A 946 34.49 1.21 1.37
N LEU A 947 35.27 0.43 2.12
CA LEU A 947 36.53 -0.19 1.70
C LEU A 947 36.48 -1.70 1.87
N LEU A 948 37.01 -2.42 0.88
CA LEU A 948 37.38 -3.82 1.00
C LEU A 948 38.90 -3.92 1.10
N ILE A 949 39.40 -4.69 2.07
CA ILE A 949 40.84 -4.82 2.28
C ILE A 949 41.20 -6.29 2.48
N TYR A 950 42.21 -6.78 1.75
CA TYR A 950 42.88 -8.04 2.02
C TYR A 950 44.32 -7.75 2.45
N VAL A 951 44.77 -8.31 3.58
CA VAL A 951 46.15 -8.14 4.04
C VAL A 951 46.67 -9.46 4.61
N HIS A 952 47.93 -9.80 4.32
CA HIS A 952 48.62 -10.95 4.90
C HIS A 952 50.09 -10.62 5.21
N ASP A 953 50.71 -11.41 6.10
CA ASP A 953 52.17 -11.41 6.37
C ASP A 953 52.79 -10.03 6.74
N LEU A 954 52.02 -9.15 7.42
CA LEU A 954 52.52 -7.87 7.95
C LEU A 954 52.43 -7.83 9.49
N PRO A 955 53.42 -7.27 10.20
CA PRO A 955 53.30 -7.07 11.65
C PRO A 955 52.38 -5.89 11.97
N GLN A 956 51.57 -6.01 13.04
CA GLN A 956 50.66 -4.96 13.51
C GLN A 956 49.61 -4.53 12.46
N ILE A 957 49.01 -5.48 11.74
CA ILE A 957 48.07 -5.25 10.62
C ILE A 957 46.96 -4.27 10.99
N HIS A 958 46.24 -4.52 12.09
CA HIS A 958 45.13 -3.67 12.52
C HIS A 958 45.56 -2.23 12.79
N SER A 959 46.70 -2.04 13.48
CA SER A 959 47.27 -0.72 13.78
C SER A 959 47.69 0.03 12.51
N ARG A 960 48.24 -0.67 11.52
CA ARG A 960 48.63 -0.09 10.21
C ARG A 960 47.42 0.39 9.41
N ILE A 961 46.33 -0.38 9.41
CA ILE A 961 45.08 0.00 8.74
C ILE A 961 44.46 1.21 9.45
N ALA A 962 44.29 1.15 10.77
CA ALA A 962 43.73 2.25 11.56
C ALA A 962 44.55 3.55 11.39
N TYR A 963 45.88 3.45 11.43
CA TYR A 963 46.77 4.59 11.20
C TYR A 963 46.64 5.15 9.77
N THR A 964 46.58 4.29 8.76
CA THR A 964 46.38 4.69 7.36
C THR A 964 45.05 5.43 7.15
N LEU A 965 43.96 4.93 7.74
CA LEU A 965 42.65 5.57 7.65
C LEU A 965 42.65 6.94 8.34
N ASN A 966 43.31 7.05 9.50
CA ASN A 966 43.44 8.32 10.20
C ASN A 966 44.26 9.35 9.40
N LEU A 967 45.37 8.95 8.78
CA LEU A 967 46.16 9.81 7.88
C LEU A 967 45.37 10.29 6.66
N LYS A 968 44.37 9.51 6.22
CA LYS A 968 43.48 9.86 5.10
C LYS A 968 42.18 10.51 5.55
N HIS A 969 42.08 10.92 6.83
CA HIS A 969 40.92 11.60 7.40
C HIS A 969 39.61 10.82 7.24
N LEU A 970 39.68 9.49 7.39
CA LEU A 970 38.53 8.60 7.30
C LEU A 970 38.04 8.17 8.69
N ASN A 971 36.74 8.31 8.91
CA ASN A 971 36.03 7.71 10.02
C ASN A 971 35.61 6.29 9.65
N ILE A 972 35.78 5.35 10.57
CA ILE A 972 35.16 4.02 10.47
C ILE A 972 33.79 4.14 11.12
N GLU A 973 32.73 3.99 10.33
CA GLU A 973 31.36 3.92 10.85
C GLU A 973 31.05 2.52 11.35
N SER A 974 31.50 1.50 10.62
CA SER A 974 31.41 0.11 11.04
C SER A 974 32.45 -0.77 10.32
N ALA A 975 32.80 -1.90 10.93
CA ALA A 975 33.82 -2.81 10.40
C ALA A 975 33.42 -4.28 10.60
N LYS A 976 33.72 -5.13 9.63
CA LYS A 976 33.79 -6.60 9.81
C LYS A 976 35.09 -7.13 9.26
N ILE A 977 35.65 -8.08 10.00
CA ILE A 977 36.94 -8.69 9.70
C ILE A 977 36.76 -10.20 9.75
N ASN A 978 37.17 -10.88 8.68
CA ASN A 978 37.32 -12.32 8.66
C ASN A 978 38.81 -12.65 8.73
N GLN A 979 39.20 -13.53 9.66
CA GLN A 979 40.54 -14.10 9.72
C GLN A 979 40.57 -15.39 8.89
N ILE A 980 41.61 -15.53 8.07
CA ILE A 980 41.86 -16.68 7.22
C ILE A 980 43.15 -17.32 7.69
N LYS A 981 43.12 -18.62 7.96
CA LYS A 981 44.30 -19.40 8.31
C LYS A 981 44.61 -20.37 7.17
N PHE A 982 45.77 -20.22 6.54
CA PHE A 982 46.23 -21.13 5.49
C PHE A 982 46.80 -22.41 6.09
N ALA A 983 46.80 -23.51 5.32
CA ALA A 983 47.29 -24.82 5.76
C ALA A 983 48.75 -24.80 6.24
N ARG A 984 49.58 -23.88 5.70
CA ARG A 984 50.99 -23.67 6.08
C ARG A 984 51.18 -22.78 7.32
N GLY A 985 50.10 -22.34 7.96
CA GLY A 985 50.15 -21.54 9.19
C GLY A 985 50.16 -20.01 8.99
N GLN A 986 50.21 -19.52 7.74
CA GLN A 986 50.05 -18.10 7.43
C GLN A 986 48.65 -17.60 7.78
N ILE A 987 48.54 -16.34 8.20
CA ILE A 987 47.29 -15.69 8.59
C ILE A 987 47.05 -14.48 7.68
N ALA A 988 45.87 -14.42 7.08
CA ALA A 988 45.38 -13.25 6.35
C ALA A 988 44.10 -12.71 6.99
N PHE A 989 43.78 -11.46 6.66
CA PHE A 989 42.57 -10.80 7.11
C PHE A 989 41.86 -10.13 5.93
N CYS A 990 40.56 -10.39 5.80
CA CYS A 990 39.67 -9.70 4.88
C CYS A 990 38.77 -8.74 5.66
N TYR A 991 38.79 -7.46 5.31
CA TYR A 991 38.02 -6.40 5.93
C TYR A 991 36.95 -5.89 4.98
N TYR A 992 35.79 -5.58 5.54
CA TYR A 992 34.82 -4.67 4.97
C TYR A 992 34.58 -3.53 5.96
N LEU A 993 34.93 -2.31 5.57
CA LEU A 993 34.86 -1.11 6.41
C LEU A 993 33.90 -0.10 5.78
N LYS A 994 32.82 0.24 6.47
CA LYS A 994 31.98 1.38 6.09
C LYS A 994 32.62 2.66 6.62
N ILE A 995 32.80 3.65 5.77
CA ILE A 995 33.60 4.83 6.10
C ILE A 995 32.93 6.13 5.68
N SER A 996 33.19 7.19 6.45
CA SER A 996 32.87 8.57 6.10
C SER A 996 34.10 9.46 6.16
N LYS A 997 34.05 10.57 5.45
CA LYS A 997 35.17 11.51 5.35
C LYS A 997 35.04 12.60 6.40
N ARG A 998 36.15 12.96 7.06
CA ARG A 998 36.17 14.06 8.06
C ARG A 998 36.10 15.43 7.39
N GLU A 999 36.96 15.76 6.40
CA GLU A 999 36.95 17.05 5.65
C GLU A 999 37.64 16.94 4.25
N GLY A 1000 37.22 17.79 3.27
CA GLY A 1000 37.88 18.05 1.97
C GLY A 1000 37.49 17.17 0.76
N GLU A 1001 37.74 17.61 -0.49
CA GLU A 1001 37.47 16.89 -1.76
C GLU A 1001 38.69 16.09 -2.32
N ASN A 1002 39.50 15.45 -1.47
CA ASN A 1002 40.56 14.57 -1.98
C ASN A 1002 40.02 13.23 -2.52
N VAL A 1003 40.37 12.87 -3.76
CA VAL A 1003 40.11 11.55 -4.37
C VAL A 1003 40.93 10.49 -3.62
N ILE A 1004 40.31 9.36 -3.28
CA ILE A 1004 40.98 8.26 -2.57
C ILE A 1004 41.35 7.18 -3.58
N LEU A 1005 42.64 7.00 -3.78
CA LEU A 1005 43.16 5.98 -4.70
C LEU A 1005 43.49 4.69 -3.93
N PRO A 1006 42.98 3.52 -4.35
CA PRO A 1006 43.22 2.26 -3.65
C PRO A 1006 44.72 1.91 -3.51
N LEU A 1007 45.51 2.16 -4.56
CA LEU A 1007 46.97 1.91 -4.57
C LEU A 1007 47.73 2.75 -3.52
N GLU A 1008 47.25 3.96 -3.22
CA GLU A 1008 47.83 4.79 -2.16
C GLU A 1008 47.56 4.20 -0.78
N LEU A 1009 46.35 3.68 -0.56
CA LEU A 1009 45.99 3.01 0.69
C LEU A 1009 46.80 1.72 0.88
N GLU A 1010 46.94 0.89 -0.17
CA GLU A 1010 47.81 -0.30 -0.16
C GLU A 1010 49.26 0.05 0.20
N THR A 1011 49.79 1.09 -0.43
CA THR A 1011 51.17 1.55 -0.20
C THR A 1011 51.35 2.07 1.23
N SER A 1012 50.37 2.81 1.75
CA SER A 1012 50.35 3.30 3.12
C SER A 1012 50.32 2.16 4.14
N ILE A 1013 49.42 1.18 3.97
CA ILE A 1013 49.31 0.01 4.85
C ILE A 1013 50.66 -0.74 4.91
N ARG A 1014 51.32 -0.91 3.75
CA ARG A 1014 52.61 -1.61 3.65
C ARG A 1014 53.77 -0.83 4.26
N ARG A 1015 53.89 0.47 3.96
CA ARG A 1015 55.10 1.25 4.28
C ARG A 1015 55.05 1.97 5.62
N ASN A 1016 53.87 2.36 6.10
CA ASN A 1016 53.77 3.19 7.30
C ASN A 1016 53.86 2.35 8.56
N THR A 1017 54.79 2.73 9.44
CA THR A 1017 54.91 2.13 10.77
C THR A 1017 54.04 2.95 11.74
N PRO A 1018 53.02 2.37 12.38
CA PRO A 1018 52.18 3.10 13.33
C PRO A 1018 53.04 3.51 14.54
N PRO A 1019 52.78 4.70 15.14
CA PRO A 1019 53.46 5.10 16.36
C PRO A 1019 53.15 4.13 17.50
N ALA A 1020 54.06 4.01 18.48
CA ALA A 1020 53.84 3.17 19.65
C ALA A 1020 52.56 3.60 20.40
N LEU A 1021 51.60 2.68 20.52
CA LEU A 1021 50.36 2.90 21.26
C LEU A 1021 50.69 3.08 22.76
N LYS A 1022 50.76 4.33 23.21
CA LYS A 1022 50.80 4.65 24.64
C LYS A 1022 49.39 4.48 25.22
N ILE A 1023 48.98 3.24 25.45
CA ILE A 1023 47.73 2.95 26.15
C ILE A 1023 47.95 3.35 27.62
N LYS A 1024 47.40 4.48 28.05
CA LYS A 1024 47.25 4.73 29.49
C LYS A 1024 46.17 3.75 29.98
N PRO A 1025 46.44 2.91 30.99
CA PRO A 1025 45.40 2.07 31.56
C PRO A 1025 44.30 2.99 32.10
N GLN A 1026 43.11 2.92 31.50
CA GLN A 1026 41.91 3.56 32.02
C GLN A 1026 41.11 2.48 32.75
N THR A 1027 41.01 2.61 34.07
CA THR A 1027 40.11 1.81 34.89
C THR A 1027 38.70 2.34 34.67
N PHE A 1028 37.90 1.62 33.90
CA PHE A 1028 36.47 1.91 33.81
C PHE A 1028 35.75 1.27 35.00
N LEU A 1029 35.08 2.08 35.81
CA LEU A 1029 34.15 1.61 36.83
C LEU A 1029 32.83 1.24 36.13
N TYR A 1030 32.66 -0.03 35.78
CA TYR A 1030 31.38 -0.56 35.30
C TYR A 1030 30.67 -1.30 36.42
N ASN A 1031 29.41 -0.93 36.68
CA ASN A 1031 28.52 -1.59 37.62
C ASN A 1031 27.39 -2.28 36.83
N THR A 1032 27.67 -3.45 36.26
CA THR A 1032 26.66 -4.34 35.68
C THR A 1032 27.10 -5.78 35.86
N LYS A 1033 26.12 -6.67 36.11
CA LYS A 1033 26.23 -8.13 36.24
C LYS A 1033 26.72 -8.82 34.95
N PHE A 1034 27.91 -8.46 34.48
CA PHE A 1034 28.62 -9.11 33.37
C PHE A 1034 30.01 -9.49 33.85
N LYS A 1035 30.33 -10.78 33.78
CA LYS A 1035 31.67 -11.28 34.03
C LYS A 1035 32.50 -11.01 32.77
N LEU A 1036 33.24 -9.91 32.78
CA LEU A 1036 34.21 -9.58 31.73
C LEU A 1036 35.47 -10.43 31.97
N GLU A 1037 35.53 -11.59 31.32
CA GLU A 1037 36.79 -12.33 31.19
C GLU A 1037 37.62 -11.67 30.08
N TYR A 1038 38.81 -11.18 30.44
CA TYR A 1038 39.85 -10.87 29.46
C TYR A 1038 40.26 -12.20 28.83
N LEU A 1039 39.63 -12.55 27.71
CA LEU A 1039 40.14 -13.59 26.83
C LEU A 1039 41.42 -13.02 26.20
N GLN A 1040 42.54 -13.73 26.35
CA GLN A 1040 43.68 -13.48 25.48
C GLN A 1040 43.18 -13.63 24.04
N ASP A 1041 43.31 -12.56 23.25
CA ASP A 1041 42.98 -12.53 21.83
C ASP A 1041 43.64 -13.72 21.13
N ASP A 1042 42.80 -14.65 20.68
CA ASP A 1042 42.94 -15.55 19.54
C ASP A 1042 42.02 -16.76 19.77
N LYS A 1043 40.72 -16.63 19.41
CA LYS A 1043 39.80 -17.71 18.94
C LYS A 1043 38.33 -17.27 18.92
N LYS A 1044 37.96 -16.41 17.98
CA LYS A 1044 36.68 -16.52 17.26
C LYS A 1044 36.95 -16.22 15.78
N GLY A 1045 37.10 -17.27 14.99
CA GLY A 1045 37.43 -17.19 13.57
C GLY A 1045 37.26 -18.54 12.87
N TYR A 1046 36.95 -18.49 11.58
CA TYR A 1046 36.79 -19.68 10.74
C TYR A 1046 38.15 -20.36 10.51
N MET A 1047 38.14 -21.70 10.48
CA MET A 1047 39.35 -22.48 10.26
C MET A 1047 39.20 -23.23 8.94
N VAL A 1048 39.87 -22.74 7.90
CA VAL A 1048 39.96 -23.41 6.59
C VAL A 1048 41.12 -24.40 6.62
N LYS A 1049 40.88 -25.68 6.37
CA LYS A 1049 41.93 -26.67 6.10
C LYS A 1049 41.83 -27.15 4.66
N GLU A 1050 42.91 -27.00 3.92
CA GLU A 1050 43.11 -27.68 2.64
C GLU A 1050 43.44 -29.15 2.92
N THR A 1051 42.65 -30.08 2.38
CA THR A 1051 42.97 -31.51 2.43
C THR A 1051 43.72 -31.90 1.15
N ASN A 1052 45.03 -32.14 1.32
CA ASN A 1052 45.96 -32.78 0.40
C ASN A 1052 45.71 -32.59 -1.11
N ASN A 1053 46.40 -31.61 -1.70
CA ASN A 1053 46.94 -31.79 -3.05
C ASN A 1053 48.46 -31.62 -3.02
N ALA A 1054 49.16 -32.67 -3.41
CA ALA A 1054 50.61 -32.71 -3.50
C ALA A 1054 51.07 -31.94 -4.74
N SER A 1055 51.07 -30.61 -4.68
CA SER A 1055 51.80 -29.77 -5.63
C SER A 1055 52.48 -28.61 -4.91
N SER A 1056 53.80 -28.53 -5.03
CA SER A 1056 54.67 -27.55 -4.42
C SER A 1056 54.61 -26.18 -5.12
N ALA A 1057 53.49 -25.46 -4.96
CA ALA A 1057 53.43 -24.03 -5.28
C ALA A 1057 53.11 -23.22 -4.02
N ASP A 1058 53.87 -22.15 -3.80
CA ASP A 1058 53.64 -21.15 -2.76
C ASP A 1058 52.45 -20.29 -3.20
N PHE A 1059 51.33 -20.30 -2.46
CA PHE A 1059 50.06 -19.58 -2.75
C PHE A 1059 49.24 -20.13 -3.96
N PRO A 1060 47.90 -19.96 -3.97
CA PRO A 1060 47.08 -20.30 -5.13
C PRO A 1060 47.42 -19.35 -6.28
N VAL A 1061 48.39 -19.72 -7.11
CA VAL A 1061 48.67 -19.10 -8.41
C VAL A 1061 47.99 -19.95 -9.47
N TRP A 1062 47.09 -19.33 -10.24
CA TRP A 1062 46.42 -20.02 -11.34
C TRP A 1062 47.42 -20.38 -12.43
N LYS A 1063 47.79 -21.67 -12.48
CA LYS A 1063 48.29 -22.34 -13.69
C LYS A 1063 47.25 -23.37 -14.05
N GLY A 1064 46.55 -23.15 -15.17
CA GLY A 1064 45.49 -24.02 -15.65
C GLY A 1064 46.04 -25.41 -15.92
N GLU A 1065 45.63 -26.37 -15.08
CA GLU A 1065 45.55 -27.82 -15.31
C GLU A 1065 45.42 -28.51 -13.94
N THR A 1066 44.20 -28.63 -13.38
CA THR A 1066 43.71 -29.77 -12.56
C THR A 1066 42.35 -29.47 -11.90
N ARG A 1067 41.60 -30.54 -11.63
CA ARG A 1067 40.13 -30.62 -11.61
C ARG A 1067 39.49 -30.90 -10.24
N ASP A 1068 40.16 -30.63 -9.12
CA ASP A 1068 39.63 -31.00 -7.80
C ASP A 1068 39.12 -29.82 -6.97
N LYS A 1069 37.89 -30.00 -6.45
CA LYS A 1069 37.24 -29.16 -5.44
C LYS A 1069 38.16 -28.97 -4.24
N THR A 1070 38.64 -27.75 -4.01
CA THR A 1070 39.08 -27.35 -2.67
C THR A 1070 37.83 -27.16 -1.80
N GLU A 1071 37.44 -28.19 -1.06
CA GLU A 1071 36.33 -28.11 -0.11
C GLU A 1071 36.74 -27.28 1.12
N PHE A 1072 36.29 -26.03 1.17
CA PHE A 1072 36.37 -25.18 2.37
C PHE A 1072 35.26 -25.62 3.34
N SER A 1073 35.58 -26.36 4.41
CA SER A 1073 34.57 -26.77 5.40
C SER A 1073 34.51 -25.84 6.62
N ARG A 1074 33.28 -25.47 7.02
CA ARG A 1074 32.94 -24.71 8.24
C ARG A 1074 32.93 -25.66 9.44
N ARG A 1075 33.70 -25.37 10.50
CA ARG A 1075 33.51 -25.99 11.83
C ARG A 1075 32.96 -24.95 12.79
N ASP A 1076 31.66 -25.01 13.02
CA ASP A 1076 31.04 -24.32 14.15
C ASP A 1076 31.35 -25.12 15.43
N LYS A 1077 32.08 -24.50 16.35
CA LYS A 1077 32.06 -24.85 17.78
C LYS A 1077 32.21 -23.58 18.60
N ASN A 1078 31.05 -23.10 19.08
CA ASN A 1078 30.74 -22.16 20.17
C ASN A 1078 31.33 -20.73 20.13
#